data_AF-A0A928ZNL2-F1
#
_entry.id   AF-A0A928ZNL2-F1
#
_cell.length_a   1.000
_cell.length_b   1.000
_cell.length_c   1.000
_cell.angle_alpha   90.00
_cell.angle_beta   90.00
_cell.angle_gamma   90.00
#
_symmetry.space_group_name_H-M   'P 1'
#
loop_
_entity.id
_entity.type
_entity.pdbx_description
1 polymer ?
#
loop_
_entity_poly.entity_id
_entity_poly.type
_entity_poly.pdbx_seq_one_letter_code
_entity_poly.pdbx_strand_id
1 'polypeptide(L)'
;MDTATLKKFAQAARRQLMAQVKTKLGVVLAEGSAARRERLAVVEKLEGQIAQKGEAQVIDQVAYTWFNRFCALRYMDVKRYTRVGVVSAAAGQLQPEILAEAKLGQVDEKVPTPVKQQILGLLDGSVPSVDGQVEAYRLLIVATCNDFHRVMPYLFERIDDYTELLMPDDLLSQSSVLAQTRAAMTEDNCENVEVIGWLYQFYISEKKDEVFAGLKKNKKITPENIPAATQLFTPHWIVRYLVENSLGRLWLLNRPGSGLKAQMDYYIEPEQAETDFLQVGSPEELKICDPACGSGHMLTYAFDLLYAIYEEEGYAPEEIPGKILTCNLYGIEIDQRAGALAAFALTMKARERQRRFFRKGVGPNICVLENVRFEEGELDEYMDFVERDLFTISSLETIKQFEKADNFGSLIRPMTRGTEDIAEKLKGKNVEGKLLLYKTHRKVLTALEQTDYLSSKYHVVIANPPYMGSKGMNKLLGGWLKDNFPHTKSDLFAAFIERNRQLVLEHGYVAMITMQTWMFLSSFKKARITLLSEDSIVSLIQIGYNSFPELNSKIAQACAFVIANKSANETGIFMNLNDTAQSADKNSVFLKKKNDREFFCVSSIDFKDIPGSPVAYWVSKKVLGTFRFKKLGDISDVKGGMSTSDNPKFLRYWPEVSLSNSALNVSKEVALSSECRWFVYNKGGALRKWFGNGEFLVNWKNDGEDIKYAVVNNPQDPNTTHWSRRIFNTDYFFEECITWGDINSSLFTARFLSKGAISDSVGIGAYRISDISTGFGVLALLNSKIFPIFAEVLCPTLHFNSGPMSNLPIPNEFPPVDFQKHRVERLVNLATRDWNSYEVSWDFSQTPLLGLSDEQKTLKDSYQLLRADWHQHVLDTQSLEIENNKILSYSYGLESEVSTEVPLKEITLTCN
;
A
#
# COMPACT_ATOMS: atom_id res chain seq x y z
N MET A 1 0.68 11.34 23.84
CA MET A 1 0.25 9.92 23.97
C MET A 1 1.49 9.02 24.01
N ASP A 2 1.61 8.17 25.03
CA ASP A 2 2.70 7.18 25.16
C ASP A 2 2.31 5.88 24.44
N THR A 3 2.63 5.80 23.15
CA THR A 3 2.30 4.64 22.30
C THR A 3 3.05 3.37 22.69
N ALA A 4 4.23 3.47 23.29
CA ALA A 4 5.03 2.31 23.68
C ALA A 4 4.38 1.55 24.85
N THR A 5 3.88 2.27 25.85
CA THR A 5 3.14 1.68 26.97
C THR A 5 1.81 1.09 26.51
N LEU A 6 1.06 1.81 25.67
CA LEU A 6 -0.20 1.31 25.08
C LEU A 6 0.01 0.02 24.28
N LYS A 7 1.11 -0.06 23.51
CA LYS A 7 1.45 -1.25 22.73
C LYS A 7 1.73 -2.47 23.60
N LYS A 8 2.57 -2.32 24.63
CA LYS A 8 2.87 -3.40 25.57
C LYS A 8 1.60 -3.89 26.28
N PHE A 9 0.76 -2.96 26.70
CA PHE A 9 -0.53 -3.26 27.33
C PHE A 9 -1.45 -4.06 26.40
N ALA A 10 -1.71 -3.58 25.18
CA ALA A 10 -2.65 -4.24 24.28
C ALA A 10 -2.23 -5.68 23.93
N GLN A 11 -0.93 -5.92 23.72
CA GLN A 11 -0.37 -7.26 23.49
C GLN A 11 -0.46 -8.18 24.72
N ALA A 12 -0.23 -7.64 25.92
CA ALA A 12 -0.38 -8.39 27.17
C ALA A 12 -1.86 -8.74 27.44
N ALA A 13 -2.76 -7.76 27.28
CA ALA A 13 -4.19 -7.90 27.46
C ALA A 13 -4.77 -8.95 26.49
N ARG A 14 -4.32 -8.96 25.22
CA ARG A 14 -4.71 -10.00 24.25
C ARG A 14 -4.40 -11.41 24.76
N ARG A 15 -3.15 -11.67 25.14
CA ARG A 15 -2.71 -12.99 25.60
C ARG A 15 -3.46 -13.42 26.87
N GLN A 16 -3.63 -12.50 27.82
CA GLN A 16 -4.35 -12.76 29.06
C GLN A 16 -5.84 -13.07 28.82
N LEU A 17 -6.53 -12.23 28.04
CA LEU A 17 -7.94 -12.41 27.73
C LEU A 17 -8.20 -13.70 26.94
N MET A 18 -7.39 -13.99 25.92
CA MET A 18 -7.53 -15.25 25.18
C MET A 18 -7.36 -16.48 26.08
N ALA A 19 -6.40 -16.45 27.00
CA ALA A 19 -6.19 -17.54 27.96
C ALA A 19 -7.38 -17.69 28.92
N GLN A 20 -7.87 -16.58 29.49
CA GLN A 20 -9.00 -16.59 30.42
C GLN A 20 -10.31 -17.03 29.76
N VAL A 21 -10.60 -16.51 28.56
CA VAL A 21 -11.77 -16.91 27.75
C VAL A 21 -11.70 -18.40 27.42
N LYS A 22 -10.52 -18.92 27.05
CA LYS A 22 -10.32 -20.35 26.78
C LYS A 22 -10.62 -21.21 28.01
N THR A 23 -10.10 -20.83 29.18
CA THR A 23 -10.37 -21.55 30.43
C THR A 23 -11.86 -21.53 30.76
N LYS A 24 -12.51 -20.37 30.61
CA LYS A 24 -13.96 -20.23 30.81
C LYS A 24 -14.78 -21.07 29.86
N LEU A 25 -14.38 -21.13 28.59
CA LEU A 25 -15.06 -21.93 27.59
C LEU A 25 -15.10 -23.41 27.99
N GLY A 26 -13.99 -23.94 28.51
CA GLY A 26 -13.95 -25.30 29.03
C GLY A 26 -14.91 -25.54 30.20
N VAL A 27 -15.02 -24.59 31.13
CA VAL A 27 -15.95 -24.68 32.28
C VAL A 27 -17.41 -24.60 31.85
N VAL A 28 -17.74 -23.69 30.91
CA VAL A 28 -19.11 -23.50 30.42
C VAL A 28 -19.59 -24.73 29.63
N LEU A 29 -18.72 -25.32 28.80
CA LEU A 29 -19.07 -26.46 27.95
C LEU A 29 -19.04 -27.82 28.68
N ALA A 30 -18.45 -27.90 29.88
CA ALA A 30 -18.38 -29.14 30.67
C ALA A 30 -19.76 -29.77 30.90
N GLU A 31 -19.82 -31.10 30.91
CA GLU A 31 -21.05 -31.84 31.22
C GLU A 31 -21.52 -31.51 32.65
N GLY A 32 -22.78 -31.09 32.80
CA GLY A 32 -23.36 -30.71 34.10
C GLY A 32 -22.98 -29.31 34.61
N SER A 33 -22.35 -28.46 33.79
CA SER A 33 -22.02 -27.08 34.16
C SER A 33 -23.27 -26.29 34.63
N ALA A 34 -23.08 -25.33 35.53
CA ALA A 34 -24.18 -24.45 35.97
C ALA A 34 -24.78 -23.67 34.78
N ALA A 35 -23.93 -23.25 33.83
CA ALA A 35 -24.36 -22.56 32.61
C ALA A 35 -25.31 -23.40 31.75
N ARG A 36 -25.07 -24.72 31.61
CA ARG A 36 -25.98 -25.63 30.89
C ARG A 36 -27.31 -25.83 31.61
N ARG A 37 -27.34 -25.72 32.94
CA ARG A 37 -28.55 -25.86 33.77
C ARG A 37 -29.39 -24.59 33.79
N GLU A 38 -28.74 -23.43 33.89
CA GLU A 38 -29.40 -22.14 34.11
C GLU A 38 -29.65 -21.35 32.81
N ARG A 39 -28.84 -21.56 31.78
CA ARG A 39 -28.89 -20.79 30.51
C ARG A 39 -28.68 -21.67 29.27
N LEU A 40 -29.44 -22.78 29.17
CA LEU A 40 -29.31 -23.78 28.10
C LEU A 40 -29.28 -23.18 26.68
N ALA A 41 -30.24 -22.31 26.35
CA ALA A 41 -30.34 -21.70 25.02
C ALA A 41 -29.10 -20.86 24.63
N VAL A 42 -28.44 -20.23 25.61
CA VAL A 42 -27.22 -19.44 25.37
C VAL A 42 -26.02 -20.35 25.11
N VAL A 43 -25.96 -21.50 25.78
CA VAL A 43 -24.92 -22.52 25.53
C VAL A 43 -25.10 -23.18 24.17
N GLU A 44 -26.32 -23.50 23.76
CA GLU A 44 -26.59 -24.04 22.41
C GLU A 44 -26.16 -23.04 21.31
N LYS A 45 -26.40 -21.74 21.52
CA LYS A 45 -25.93 -20.68 20.61
C LYS A 45 -24.40 -20.63 20.52
N LEU A 46 -23.71 -20.79 21.66
CA LEU A 46 -22.24 -20.85 21.72
C LEU A 46 -21.71 -22.06 20.94
N GLU A 47 -22.29 -23.24 21.15
CA GLU A 47 -21.93 -24.47 20.43
C GLU A 47 -22.15 -24.30 18.91
N GLY A 48 -23.25 -23.65 18.50
CA GLY A 48 -23.50 -23.32 17.10
C GLY A 48 -22.45 -22.39 16.49
N GLN A 49 -21.99 -21.36 17.22
CA GLN A 49 -20.90 -20.49 16.77
C GLN A 49 -19.57 -21.23 16.66
N ILE A 50 -19.29 -22.15 17.58
CA ILE A 50 -18.08 -23.00 17.53
C ILE A 50 -18.14 -23.95 16.33
N ALA A 51 -19.30 -24.55 16.05
CA ALA A 51 -19.49 -25.39 14.87
C ALA A 51 -19.30 -24.61 13.55
N GLN A 52 -19.73 -23.34 13.52
CA GLN A 52 -19.67 -22.50 12.32
C GLN A 52 -18.27 -21.92 12.07
N LYS A 53 -17.60 -21.39 13.11
CA LYS A 53 -16.37 -20.60 13.00
C LYS A 53 -15.12 -21.32 13.55
N GLY A 54 -15.32 -22.33 14.38
CA GLY A 54 -14.25 -23.00 15.13
C GLY A 54 -13.94 -22.33 16.47
N GLU A 55 -13.49 -23.14 17.42
CA GLU A 55 -13.25 -22.74 18.82
C GLU A 55 -12.26 -21.57 18.94
N ALA A 56 -11.13 -21.63 18.22
CA ALA A 56 -10.10 -20.60 18.29
C ALA A 56 -10.60 -19.22 17.83
N GLN A 57 -11.48 -19.19 16.82
CA GLN A 57 -12.05 -17.94 16.31
C GLN A 57 -13.08 -17.36 17.28
N VAL A 58 -13.89 -18.22 17.93
CA VAL A 58 -14.82 -17.79 18.97
C VAL A 58 -14.08 -17.20 20.18
N ILE A 59 -12.99 -17.85 20.63
CA ILE A 59 -12.14 -17.33 21.72
C ILE A 59 -11.57 -15.95 21.37
N ASP A 60 -10.99 -15.79 20.18
CA ASP A 60 -10.44 -14.51 19.72
C ASP A 60 -11.52 -13.42 19.64
N GLN A 61 -12.69 -13.75 19.09
CA GLN A 61 -13.82 -12.82 18.98
C GLN A 61 -14.28 -12.34 20.37
N VAL A 62 -14.49 -13.26 21.31
CA VAL A 62 -14.99 -12.92 22.66
C VAL A 62 -13.95 -12.14 23.46
N ALA A 63 -12.69 -12.58 23.43
CA ALA A 63 -11.58 -11.88 24.10
C ALA A 63 -11.46 -10.44 23.60
N TYR A 64 -11.61 -10.27 22.29
CA TYR A 64 -11.58 -8.96 21.65
C TYR A 64 -12.78 -8.09 22.05
N THR A 65 -13.99 -8.64 22.04
CA THR A 65 -15.21 -7.91 22.45
C THR A 65 -15.07 -7.33 23.86
N TRP A 66 -14.55 -8.12 24.81
CA TRP A 66 -14.31 -7.65 26.18
C TRP A 66 -13.19 -6.62 26.26
N PHE A 67 -12.09 -6.80 25.53
CA PHE A 67 -11.03 -5.79 25.45
C PHE A 67 -11.58 -4.42 25.04
N ASN A 68 -12.38 -4.37 23.97
CA ASN A 68 -12.97 -3.12 23.48
C ASN A 68 -13.96 -2.51 24.45
N ARG A 69 -14.83 -3.33 25.07
CA ARG A 69 -15.79 -2.85 26.09
C ARG A 69 -15.06 -2.23 27.28
N PHE A 70 -14.00 -2.87 27.77
CA PHE A 70 -13.20 -2.34 28.88
C PHE A 70 -12.49 -1.04 28.53
N CYS A 71 -11.88 -0.96 27.33
CA CYS A 71 -11.23 0.27 26.88
C CYS A 71 -12.25 1.40 26.69
N ALA A 72 -13.42 1.12 26.12
CA ALA A 72 -14.48 2.10 25.94
C ALA A 72 -15.06 2.60 27.27
N LEU A 73 -15.35 1.70 28.22
CA LEU A 73 -15.80 2.07 29.57
C LEU A 73 -14.75 2.91 30.28
N ARG A 74 -13.47 2.54 30.21
CA ARG A 74 -12.38 3.32 30.80
C ARG A 74 -12.25 4.71 30.16
N TYR A 75 -12.34 4.82 28.84
CA TYR A 75 -12.33 6.12 28.15
C TYR A 75 -13.49 7.00 28.64
N MET A 76 -14.69 6.44 28.73
CA MET A 76 -15.87 7.16 29.22
C MET A 76 -15.74 7.59 30.69
N ASP A 77 -15.13 6.77 31.55
CA ASP A 77 -14.85 7.15 32.93
C ASP A 77 -13.88 8.32 33.02
N VAL A 78 -12.80 8.29 32.25
CA VAL A 78 -11.79 9.37 32.21
C VAL A 78 -12.41 10.68 31.74
N LYS A 79 -13.24 10.63 30.70
CA LYS A 79 -13.99 11.78 30.19
C LYS A 79 -15.22 12.16 31.04
N ARG A 80 -15.50 11.44 32.13
CA ARG A 80 -16.65 11.65 33.02
C ARG A 80 -17.99 11.60 32.28
N TYR A 81 -18.11 10.70 31.31
CA TYR A 81 -19.35 10.43 30.59
C TYR A 81 -20.26 9.44 31.34
N THR A 82 -19.67 8.64 32.22
CA THR A 82 -20.36 7.84 33.24
C THR A 82 -20.58 8.68 34.50
N ARG A 83 -21.67 8.42 35.23
CA ARG A 83 -21.97 9.09 36.51
C ARG A 83 -20.97 8.67 37.59
N VAL A 84 -20.62 7.38 37.59
CA VAL A 84 -19.70 6.71 38.52
C VAL A 84 -18.67 5.96 37.69
N GLY A 85 -17.42 5.92 38.17
CA GLY A 85 -16.35 5.16 37.53
C GLY A 85 -16.68 3.66 37.49
N VAL A 86 -16.95 3.16 36.29
CA VAL A 86 -17.34 1.75 36.07
C VAL A 86 -16.11 0.86 36.17
N VAL A 87 -15.04 1.25 35.48
CA VAL A 87 -13.73 0.61 35.51
C VAL A 87 -12.80 1.32 36.49
N SER A 88 -13.02 2.63 36.67
CA SER A 88 -12.14 3.54 37.38
C SER A 88 -12.46 3.60 38.87
N ALA A 89 -11.42 3.73 39.70
CA ALA A 89 -11.58 3.96 41.12
C ALA A 89 -11.76 5.45 41.43
N ALA A 90 -12.43 5.76 42.55
CA ALA A 90 -12.44 7.11 43.11
C ALA A 90 -11.03 7.53 43.56
N ALA A 91 -10.77 8.84 43.65
CA ALA A 91 -9.47 9.36 44.06
C ALA A 91 -9.04 8.79 45.43
N GLY A 92 -7.85 8.20 45.50
CA GLY A 92 -7.31 7.58 46.71
C GLY A 92 -7.87 6.19 47.05
N GLN A 93 -8.75 5.63 46.22
CA GLN A 93 -9.26 4.26 46.38
C GLN A 93 -8.65 3.29 45.36
N LEU A 94 -8.63 2.00 45.71
CA LEU A 94 -8.14 0.92 44.83
C LEU A 94 -9.28 0.18 44.10
N GLN A 95 -10.48 0.16 44.68
CA GLN A 95 -11.64 -0.52 44.10
C GLN A 95 -12.38 0.38 43.11
N PRO A 96 -12.99 -0.17 42.04
CA PRO A 96 -13.85 0.58 41.13
C PRO A 96 -14.96 1.32 41.87
N GLU A 97 -15.24 2.56 41.46
CA GLU A 97 -16.21 3.44 42.14
C GLU A 97 -17.62 2.84 42.14
N ILE A 98 -18.05 2.23 41.03
CA ILE A 98 -19.35 1.54 40.93
C ILE A 98 -19.50 0.41 41.96
N LEU A 99 -18.42 -0.31 42.29
CA LEU A 99 -18.46 -1.36 43.31
C LEU A 99 -18.45 -0.77 44.72
N ALA A 100 -17.71 0.34 44.92
CA ALA A 100 -17.69 1.05 46.19
C ALA A 100 -19.09 1.60 46.56
N GLU A 101 -19.80 2.20 45.59
CA GLU A 101 -21.17 2.68 45.79
C GLU A 101 -22.15 1.54 46.04
N ALA A 102 -22.05 0.43 45.30
CA ALA A 102 -22.91 -0.73 45.49
C ALA A 102 -22.78 -1.32 46.91
N LYS A 103 -21.57 -1.34 47.49
CA LYS A 103 -21.33 -1.75 48.89
C LYS A 103 -21.98 -0.82 49.91
N LEU A 104 -22.24 0.44 49.55
CA LEU A 104 -23.00 1.39 50.37
C LEU A 104 -24.53 1.27 50.15
N GLY A 105 -24.98 0.25 49.42
CA GLY A 105 -26.39 0.04 49.07
C GLY A 105 -26.88 0.91 47.91
N GLN A 106 -26.00 1.67 47.27
CA GLN A 106 -26.33 2.55 46.15
C GLN A 106 -26.05 1.86 44.83
N VAL A 107 -27.11 1.38 44.18
CA VAL A 107 -27.06 0.80 42.83
C VAL A 107 -27.96 1.61 41.93
N ASP A 108 -27.43 2.02 40.77
CA ASP A 108 -28.12 2.83 39.75
C ASP A 108 -29.52 2.27 39.44
N GLU A 109 -30.51 3.15 39.35
CA GLU A 109 -31.91 2.79 39.09
C GLU A 109 -32.12 2.10 37.75
N LYS A 110 -31.19 2.27 36.81
CA LYS A 110 -31.22 1.60 35.51
C LYS A 110 -30.89 0.11 35.58
N VAL A 111 -30.27 -0.36 36.68
CA VAL A 111 -30.02 -1.78 36.88
C VAL A 111 -31.36 -2.48 37.19
N PRO A 112 -31.74 -3.54 36.44
CA PRO A 112 -32.99 -4.23 36.66
C PRO A 112 -33.16 -4.70 38.12
N THR A 113 -34.35 -4.53 38.69
CA THR A 113 -34.64 -4.86 40.10
C THR A 113 -34.18 -6.26 40.54
N PRO A 114 -34.40 -7.34 39.75
CA PRO A 114 -33.91 -8.67 40.13
C PRO A 114 -32.38 -8.74 40.21
N VAL A 115 -31.68 -8.10 39.27
CA VAL A 115 -30.21 -8.03 39.23
C VAL A 115 -29.69 -7.19 40.40
N LYS A 116 -30.37 -6.08 40.73
CA LYS A 116 -30.05 -5.25 41.89
C LYS A 116 -30.18 -6.03 43.21
N GLN A 117 -31.25 -6.81 43.38
CA GLN A 117 -31.42 -7.68 44.56
C GLN A 117 -30.32 -8.73 44.64
N GLN A 118 -29.94 -9.35 43.52
CA GLN A 118 -28.85 -10.31 43.46
C GLN A 118 -27.50 -9.67 43.82
N ILE A 119 -27.19 -8.47 43.28
CA ILE A 119 -25.95 -7.73 43.61
C ILE A 119 -25.87 -7.43 45.10
N LEU A 120 -26.94 -6.89 45.69
CA LEU A 120 -26.97 -6.57 47.12
C LEU A 120 -26.83 -7.85 47.97
N GLY A 121 -27.51 -8.92 47.57
CA GLY A 121 -27.44 -10.21 48.27
C GLY A 121 -26.07 -10.89 48.20
N LEU A 122 -25.33 -10.70 47.10
CA LEU A 122 -23.94 -11.14 46.96
C LEU A 122 -22.98 -10.32 47.82
N LEU A 123 -23.26 -9.03 48.02
CA LEU A 123 -22.41 -8.11 48.81
C LEU A 123 -22.68 -8.21 50.32
N ASP A 124 -23.91 -8.51 50.74
CA ASP A 124 -24.31 -8.70 52.14
C ASP A 124 -24.18 -10.16 52.63
N GLY A 125 -23.95 -11.10 51.72
CA GLY A 125 -23.74 -12.52 52.01
C GLY A 125 -25.01 -13.36 52.13
N SER A 126 -26.18 -12.81 51.81
CA SER A 126 -27.45 -13.56 51.77
C SER A 126 -27.57 -14.49 50.56
N VAL A 127 -26.79 -14.25 49.49
CA VAL A 127 -26.66 -15.15 48.33
C VAL A 127 -25.34 -15.93 48.42
N PRO A 128 -25.35 -17.27 48.42
CA PRO A 128 -24.12 -18.06 48.45
C PRO A 128 -23.23 -17.82 47.23
N SER A 129 -21.97 -17.45 47.43
CA SER A 129 -20.97 -17.31 46.36
C SER A 129 -19.56 -17.62 46.89
N VAL A 130 -18.69 -18.07 45.99
CA VAL A 130 -17.26 -18.30 46.28
C VAL A 130 -16.52 -16.97 46.44
N ASP A 131 -16.92 -15.95 45.68
CA ASP A 131 -16.44 -14.57 45.78
C ASP A 131 -17.56 -13.60 45.38
N GLY A 132 -18.39 -13.23 46.37
CA GLY A 132 -19.55 -12.38 46.14
C GLY A 132 -19.19 -10.98 45.63
N GLN A 133 -17.99 -10.45 45.90
CA GLN A 133 -17.58 -9.13 45.41
C GLN A 133 -17.25 -9.16 43.92
N VAL A 134 -16.49 -10.16 43.48
CA VAL A 134 -16.17 -10.34 42.06
C VAL A 134 -17.44 -10.58 41.25
N GLU A 135 -18.34 -11.44 41.74
CA GLU A 135 -19.60 -11.75 41.06
C GLU A 135 -20.53 -10.53 40.99
N ALA A 136 -20.66 -9.77 42.08
CA ALA A 136 -21.40 -8.51 42.11
C ALA A 136 -20.82 -7.50 41.12
N TYR A 137 -19.49 -7.35 41.05
CA TYR A 137 -18.85 -6.43 40.11
C TYR A 137 -19.07 -6.83 38.66
N ARG A 138 -19.02 -8.14 38.36
CA ARG A 138 -19.35 -8.69 37.06
C ARG A 138 -20.78 -8.31 36.65
N LEU A 139 -21.77 -8.48 37.53
CA LEU A 139 -23.16 -8.08 37.26
C LEU A 139 -23.30 -6.58 37.02
N LEU A 140 -22.57 -5.74 37.76
CA LEU A 140 -22.55 -4.27 37.56
C LEU A 140 -21.99 -3.87 36.19
N ILE A 141 -20.89 -4.49 35.74
CA ILE A 141 -20.33 -4.25 34.39
C ILE A 141 -21.35 -4.66 33.33
N VAL A 142 -21.91 -5.86 33.46
CA VAL A 142 -22.90 -6.38 32.49
C VAL A 142 -24.13 -5.48 32.42
N ALA A 143 -24.66 -5.05 33.57
CA ALA A 143 -25.78 -4.09 33.64
C ALA A 143 -25.42 -2.77 32.94
N THR A 144 -24.22 -2.24 33.17
CA THR A 144 -23.75 -1.00 32.55
C THR A 144 -23.62 -1.13 31.04
N CYS A 145 -23.00 -2.22 30.55
CA CYS A 145 -22.88 -2.49 29.13
C CYS A 145 -24.24 -2.44 28.44
N ASN A 146 -25.28 -2.99 29.07
CA ASN A 146 -26.57 -3.06 28.40
C ASN A 146 -27.52 -1.87 28.62
N ASP A 147 -27.24 -0.97 29.56
CA ASP A 147 -27.72 0.43 29.47
C ASP A 147 -27.12 1.12 28.22
N PHE A 148 -25.80 0.97 28.02
CA PHE A 148 -25.12 1.57 26.87
C PHE A 148 -25.48 0.94 25.53
N HIS A 149 -25.94 -0.31 25.48
CA HIS A 149 -26.47 -0.94 24.26
C HIS A 149 -27.57 -0.08 23.60
N ARG A 150 -28.39 0.62 24.38
CA ARG A 150 -29.44 1.50 23.84
C ARG A 150 -28.88 2.63 22.97
N VAL A 151 -27.69 3.13 23.31
CA VAL A 151 -27.06 4.27 22.62
C VAL A 151 -25.99 3.80 21.62
N MET A 152 -25.30 2.71 21.94
CA MET A 152 -24.15 2.19 21.19
C MET A 152 -24.30 0.68 20.96
N PRO A 153 -25.36 0.23 20.25
CA PRO A 153 -25.67 -1.19 20.07
C PRO A 153 -24.59 -1.94 19.28
N TYR A 154 -23.78 -1.23 18.50
CA TYR A 154 -22.67 -1.75 17.70
C TYR A 154 -21.46 -2.21 18.54
N LEU A 155 -21.31 -1.74 19.79
CA LEU A 155 -20.18 -2.08 20.67
C LEU A 155 -20.63 -2.91 21.89
N PHE A 156 -21.77 -2.53 22.48
CA PHE A 156 -22.36 -3.22 23.62
C PHE A 156 -23.56 -4.01 23.13
N GLU A 157 -23.50 -5.34 23.15
CA GLU A 157 -24.61 -6.22 22.72
C GLU A 157 -25.59 -6.50 23.89
N ARG A 158 -26.83 -6.92 23.60
CA ARG A 158 -27.85 -7.28 24.64
C ARG A 158 -27.56 -8.61 25.34
N ILE A 159 -28.06 -8.72 26.57
CA ILE A 159 -27.82 -9.78 27.58
C ILE A 159 -28.58 -11.09 27.32
N ASP A 160 -28.45 -11.67 26.13
CA ASP A 160 -28.77 -13.09 25.89
C ASP A 160 -27.70 -13.70 24.98
N ASP A 161 -26.45 -13.21 25.13
CA ASP A 161 -25.34 -13.57 24.28
C ASP A 161 -24.25 -14.33 25.03
N TYR A 162 -23.65 -15.30 24.34
CA TYR A 162 -22.66 -16.21 24.92
C TYR A 162 -21.37 -15.49 25.34
N THR A 163 -21.12 -14.27 24.84
CA THR A 163 -19.97 -13.45 25.23
C THR A 163 -19.93 -13.17 26.74
N GLU A 164 -21.08 -13.09 27.42
CA GLU A 164 -21.16 -12.89 28.87
C GLU A 164 -20.70 -14.12 29.67
N LEU A 165 -21.09 -15.33 29.25
CA LEU A 165 -20.67 -16.57 29.93
C LEU A 165 -19.16 -16.74 29.95
N LEU A 166 -18.49 -16.13 28.98
CA LEU A 166 -17.07 -16.20 28.74
C LEU A 166 -16.30 -14.97 29.23
N MET A 167 -16.95 -14.06 29.98
CA MET A 167 -16.25 -12.93 30.60
C MET A 167 -15.17 -13.43 31.59
N PRO A 168 -13.99 -12.77 31.65
CA PRO A 168 -12.96 -13.08 32.64
C PRO A 168 -13.45 -13.05 34.09
N ASP A 169 -12.93 -13.97 34.91
CA ASP A 169 -13.18 -14.00 36.37
C ASP A 169 -12.39 -12.96 37.13
N ASP A 170 -11.09 -12.84 36.84
CA ASP A 170 -10.21 -11.94 37.57
C ASP A 170 -10.33 -10.49 37.06
N LEU A 171 -11.23 -9.74 37.69
CA LEU A 171 -11.53 -8.33 37.37
C LEU A 171 -11.04 -7.34 38.43
N LEU A 172 -10.76 -7.80 39.66
CA LEU A 172 -10.43 -6.94 40.81
C LEU A 172 -8.97 -7.05 41.27
N SER A 173 -8.22 -8.09 40.90
CA SER A 173 -6.82 -8.20 41.32
C SER A 173 -5.93 -7.12 40.67
N GLN A 174 -4.74 -6.91 41.24
CA GLN A 174 -3.74 -6.00 40.66
C GLN A 174 -3.16 -6.51 39.33
N SER A 175 -3.25 -7.82 39.06
CA SER A 175 -2.88 -8.43 37.78
C SER A 175 -4.03 -8.52 36.77
N SER A 176 -5.24 -8.09 37.16
CA SER A 176 -6.43 -8.14 36.29
C SER A 176 -6.25 -7.28 35.04
N VAL A 177 -6.96 -7.65 33.97
CA VAL A 177 -6.98 -6.87 32.73
C VAL A 177 -7.50 -5.45 32.95
N LEU A 178 -8.44 -5.25 33.89
CA LEU A 178 -8.97 -3.93 34.23
C LEU A 178 -7.95 -3.06 34.98
N ALA A 179 -7.13 -3.64 35.86
CA ALA A 179 -6.02 -2.92 36.49
C ALA A 179 -5.01 -2.43 35.46
N GLN A 180 -4.65 -3.30 34.50
CA GLN A 180 -3.77 -2.92 33.39
C GLN A 180 -4.41 -1.87 32.48
N THR A 181 -5.72 -1.97 32.21
CA THR A 181 -6.47 -0.98 31.42
C THR A 181 -6.41 0.40 32.08
N ARG A 182 -6.63 0.49 33.40
CA ARG A 182 -6.50 1.76 34.15
C ARG A 182 -5.09 2.34 34.09
N ALA A 183 -4.07 1.49 34.20
CA ALA A 183 -2.67 1.91 34.18
C ALA A 183 -2.22 2.42 32.80
N ALA A 184 -2.70 1.81 31.71
CA ALA A 184 -2.33 2.19 30.35
C ALA A 184 -3.14 3.40 29.83
N MET A 185 -4.44 3.44 30.12
CA MET A 185 -5.34 4.51 29.70
C MET A 185 -5.42 5.61 30.76
N THR A 186 -4.33 6.37 30.88
CA THR A 186 -4.24 7.57 31.71
C THR A 186 -5.09 8.72 31.15
N GLU A 187 -5.25 9.80 31.91
CA GLU A 187 -5.95 11.01 31.44
C GLU A 187 -5.30 11.58 30.17
N ASP A 188 -3.97 11.72 30.16
CA ASP A 188 -3.20 12.18 29.00
C ASP A 188 -3.37 11.27 27.76
N ASN A 189 -3.37 9.96 27.95
CA ASN A 189 -3.56 9.02 26.83
C ASN A 189 -4.99 9.06 26.29
N CYS A 190 -5.98 9.39 27.12
CA CYS A 190 -7.38 9.49 26.72
C CYS A 190 -7.78 10.91 26.27
N GLU A 191 -6.84 11.83 26.09
CA GLU A 191 -7.15 13.19 25.63
C GLU A 191 -7.94 13.18 24.31
N ASN A 192 -7.57 12.31 23.37
CA ASN A 192 -8.27 12.10 22.11
C ASN A 192 -8.76 10.65 21.99
N VAL A 193 -9.96 10.46 21.44
CA VAL A 193 -10.57 9.14 21.21
C VAL A 193 -9.76 8.24 20.26
N GLU A 194 -8.84 8.81 19.47
CA GLU A 194 -7.88 8.07 18.64
C GLU A 194 -7.10 7.00 19.41
N VAL A 195 -6.93 7.13 20.74
CA VAL A 195 -6.31 6.11 21.60
C VAL A 195 -6.93 4.72 21.44
N ILE A 196 -8.25 4.66 21.17
CA ILE A 196 -8.97 3.41 20.98
C ILE A 196 -8.55 2.72 19.67
N GLY A 197 -8.31 3.50 18.62
CA GLY A 197 -7.78 2.99 17.35
C GLY A 197 -6.36 2.46 17.49
N TRP A 198 -5.51 3.15 18.27
CA TRP A 198 -4.16 2.67 18.60
C TRP A 198 -4.18 1.34 19.36
N LEU A 199 -5.02 1.25 20.40
CA LEU A 199 -5.20 0.03 21.19
C LEU A 199 -5.63 -1.15 20.31
N TYR A 200 -6.54 -0.92 19.36
CA TYR A 200 -6.95 -1.95 18.40
C TYR A 200 -5.78 -2.47 17.55
N GLN A 201 -5.01 -1.56 16.94
CA GLN A 201 -3.87 -1.94 16.12
C GLN A 201 -2.84 -2.75 16.92
N PHE A 202 -2.49 -2.27 18.11
CA PHE A 202 -1.52 -2.97 18.96
C PHE A 202 -2.05 -4.31 19.45
N TYR A 203 -3.36 -4.43 19.67
CA TYR A 203 -3.98 -5.70 20.02
C TYR A 203 -3.79 -6.72 18.89
N ILE A 204 -4.04 -6.36 17.63
CA ILE A 204 -3.94 -7.32 16.52
C ILE A 204 -2.52 -7.52 15.97
N SER A 205 -1.53 -6.76 16.43
CA SER A 205 -0.18 -6.77 15.84
C SER A 205 0.50 -8.15 15.84
N GLU A 206 0.30 -8.94 16.91
CA GLU A 206 0.87 -10.30 16.97
C GLU A 206 0.22 -11.23 15.93
N LYS A 207 -1.10 -11.07 15.69
CA LYS A 207 -1.82 -11.82 14.66
C LYS A 207 -1.37 -11.44 13.26
N LYS A 208 -1.12 -10.14 13.05
CA LYS A 208 -0.55 -9.63 11.80
C LYS A 208 0.81 -10.29 11.52
N ASP A 209 1.71 -10.31 12.49
CA ASP A 209 3.03 -10.95 12.34
C ASP A 209 2.93 -12.45 12.00
N GLU A 210 1.97 -13.17 12.60
CA GLU A 210 1.67 -14.57 12.27
C GLU A 210 1.27 -14.74 10.80
N VAL A 211 0.37 -13.88 10.29
CA VAL A 211 -0.10 -13.91 8.90
C VAL A 211 1.05 -13.61 7.93
N PHE A 212 1.88 -12.61 8.22
CA PHE A 212 3.07 -12.29 7.43
C PHE A 212 4.12 -13.40 7.44
N ALA A 213 4.30 -14.11 8.56
CA ALA A 213 5.14 -15.30 8.61
C ALA A 213 4.59 -16.45 7.76
N GLY A 214 3.26 -16.59 7.68
CA GLY A 214 2.57 -17.52 6.78
C GLY A 214 2.81 -17.22 5.30
N LEU A 215 2.76 -15.94 4.91
CA LEU A 215 3.05 -15.48 3.53
C LEU A 215 4.46 -15.86 3.09
N LYS A 216 5.47 -15.71 3.98
CA LYS A 216 6.86 -16.14 3.70
C LYS A 216 6.98 -17.64 3.43
N LYS A 217 6.01 -18.43 3.90
CA LYS A 217 5.89 -19.88 3.65
C LYS A 217 4.90 -20.21 2.51
N ASN A 218 4.62 -19.24 1.64
CA ASN A 218 3.68 -19.34 0.51
C ASN A 218 2.22 -19.69 0.89
N LYS A 219 1.81 -19.46 2.15
CA LYS A 219 0.39 -19.56 2.54
C LYS A 219 -0.35 -18.31 2.12
N LYS A 220 -1.47 -18.46 1.42
CA LYS A 220 -2.33 -17.35 0.98
C LYS A 220 -3.16 -16.81 2.14
N ILE A 221 -3.54 -15.53 2.05
CA ILE A 221 -4.37 -14.88 3.08
C ILE A 221 -5.82 -15.36 2.89
N THR A 222 -6.38 -15.96 3.94
CA THR A 222 -7.79 -16.37 4.03
C THR A 222 -8.68 -15.17 4.42
N PRO A 223 -9.99 -15.18 4.11
CA PRO A 223 -10.89 -14.05 4.37
C PRO A 223 -10.82 -13.53 5.80
N GLU A 224 -10.83 -14.42 6.80
CA GLU A 224 -10.75 -14.08 8.22
C GLU A 224 -9.43 -13.41 8.64
N ASN A 225 -8.37 -13.54 7.83
CA ASN A 225 -7.07 -12.93 8.06
C ASN A 225 -6.83 -11.67 7.22
N ILE A 226 -7.75 -11.30 6.31
CA ILE A 226 -7.64 -10.08 5.50
C ILE A 226 -7.49 -8.84 6.40
N PRO A 227 -8.37 -8.59 7.40
CA PRO A 227 -8.26 -7.41 8.25
C PRO A 227 -6.89 -7.28 8.92
N ALA A 228 -6.37 -8.38 9.49
CA ALA A 228 -5.07 -8.39 10.16
C ALA A 228 -3.91 -8.14 9.18
N ALA A 229 -4.00 -8.64 7.94
CA ALA A 229 -2.95 -8.48 6.93
C ALA A 229 -2.89 -7.05 6.37
N THR A 230 -4.04 -6.39 6.24
CA THR A 230 -4.16 -5.12 5.51
C THR A 230 -4.26 -3.89 6.42
N GLN A 231 -4.42 -4.07 7.73
CA GLN A 231 -4.56 -2.94 8.65
C GLN A 231 -3.28 -2.11 8.77
N LEU A 232 -3.40 -0.81 8.52
CA LEU A 232 -2.33 0.18 8.62
C LEU A 232 -2.91 1.50 9.13
N PHE A 233 -2.30 2.09 10.15
CA PHE A 233 -2.71 3.39 10.67
C PHE A 233 -2.13 4.51 9.81
N THR A 234 -2.94 5.55 9.59
CA THR A 234 -2.53 6.74 8.84
C THR A 234 -2.08 7.81 9.83
N PRO A 235 -0.79 8.22 9.84
CA PRO A 235 -0.33 9.32 10.68
C PRO A 235 -1.24 10.54 10.62
N HIS A 236 -1.48 11.17 11.77
CA HIS A 236 -2.47 12.25 11.90
C HIS A 236 -2.22 13.41 10.91
N TRP A 237 -0.96 13.78 10.65
CA TRP A 237 -0.63 14.81 9.67
C TRP A 237 -1.05 14.46 8.23
N ILE A 238 -1.02 13.17 7.86
CA ILE A 238 -1.49 12.72 6.55
C ILE A 238 -3.02 12.74 6.51
N VAL A 239 -3.68 12.35 7.60
CA VAL A 239 -5.14 12.48 7.72
C VAL A 239 -5.55 13.94 7.53
N ARG A 240 -4.87 14.87 8.22
CA ARG A 240 -5.08 16.31 8.05
C ARG A 240 -4.86 16.76 6.62
N TYR A 241 -3.74 16.39 6.00
CA TYR A 241 -3.48 16.70 4.60
C TYR A 241 -4.60 16.21 3.68
N LEU A 242 -5.04 14.96 3.78
CA LEU A 242 -6.07 14.39 2.91
C LEU A 242 -7.41 15.09 3.08
N VAL A 243 -7.84 15.35 4.33
CA VAL A 243 -9.14 15.99 4.62
C VAL A 243 -9.12 17.48 4.28
N GLU A 244 -8.06 18.21 4.63
CA GLU A 244 -7.95 19.65 4.34
C GLU A 244 -7.85 19.92 2.84
N ASN A 245 -7.12 19.10 2.08
CA ASN A 245 -6.96 19.27 0.63
C ASN A 245 -8.10 18.66 -0.20
N SER A 246 -9.12 18.08 0.43
CA SER A 246 -10.33 17.59 -0.26
C SER A 246 -11.59 18.26 0.27
N LEU A 247 -12.05 17.92 1.48
CA LEU A 247 -13.21 18.54 2.13
C LEU A 247 -13.00 20.03 2.40
N GLY A 248 -11.89 20.37 3.06
CA GLY A 248 -11.56 21.77 3.36
C GLY A 248 -11.44 22.59 2.08
N ARG A 249 -10.73 22.06 1.09
CA ARG A 249 -10.60 22.64 -0.25
C ARG A 249 -11.95 22.90 -0.90
N LEU A 250 -12.83 21.90 -0.96
CA LEU A 250 -14.15 22.03 -1.58
C LEU A 250 -14.97 23.14 -0.91
N TRP A 251 -14.90 23.23 0.42
CA TRP A 251 -15.57 24.29 1.17
C TRP A 251 -14.98 25.68 0.86
N LEU A 252 -13.65 25.81 0.84
CA LEU A 252 -12.97 27.08 0.55
C LEU A 252 -13.20 27.57 -0.88
N LEU A 253 -13.29 26.68 -1.87
CA LEU A 253 -13.66 27.06 -3.24
C LEU A 253 -15.06 27.68 -3.30
N ASN A 254 -15.97 27.13 -2.51
CA ASN A 254 -17.35 27.56 -2.38
C ASN A 254 -17.49 28.84 -1.52
N ARG A 255 -16.56 29.09 -0.58
CA ARG A 255 -16.51 30.27 0.31
C ARG A 255 -15.08 30.80 0.42
N PRO A 256 -14.56 31.52 -0.61
CA PRO A 256 -13.16 31.95 -0.64
C PRO A 256 -12.74 32.88 0.52
N GLY A 257 -13.70 33.56 1.16
CA GLY A 257 -13.48 34.43 2.32
C GLY A 257 -13.55 33.74 3.68
N SER A 258 -13.73 32.41 3.74
CA SER A 258 -13.81 31.64 4.98
C SER A 258 -12.55 31.79 5.83
N GLY A 259 -12.74 31.99 7.14
CA GLY A 259 -11.65 32.09 8.12
C GLY A 259 -11.02 30.73 8.45
N LEU A 260 -11.68 29.62 8.07
CA LEU A 260 -11.23 28.26 8.35
C LEU A 260 -9.87 27.92 7.76
N LYS A 261 -9.46 28.62 6.68
CA LYS A 261 -8.11 28.47 6.09
C LYS A 261 -7.01 28.62 7.15
N ALA A 262 -7.19 29.50 8.14
CA ALA A 262 -6.20 29.72 9.20
C ALA A 262 -6.04 28.54 10.18
N GLN A 263 -6.99 27.60 10.18
CA GLN A 263 -6.98 26.40 11.03
C GLN A 263 -6.47 25.15 10.27
N MET A 264 -6.26 25.26 8.95
CA MET A 264 -5.85 24.16 8.07
C MET A 264 -4.34 24.21 7.77
N ASP A 265 -3.51 23.77 8.72
CA ASP A 265 -2.04 23.85 8.63
C ASP A 265 -1.45 23.07 7.44
N TYR A 266 -2.15 22.03 6.96
CA TYR A 266 -1.74 21.11 5.91
C TYR A 266 -2.40 21.40 4.56
N TYR A 267 -3.27 22.39 4.48
CA TYR A 267 -3.89 22.84 3.24
C TYR A 267 -2.86 23.46 2.29
N ILE A 268 -2.88 23.00 1.04
CA ILE A 268 -2.07 23.52 -0.06
C ILE A 268 -2.95 24.44 -0.89
N GLU A 269 -2.62 25.73 -0.85
CA GLU A 269 -3.30 26.74 -1.65
C GLU A 269 -2.97 26.57 -3.14
N PRO A 270 -3.97 26.62 -4.04
CA PRO A 270 -3.69 26.56 -5.46
C PRO A 270 -2.90 27.78 -5.94
N GLU A 271 -2.03 27.57 -6.93
CA GLU A 271 -1.33 28.65 -7.63
C GLU A 271 -2.25 29.44 -8.59
N GLN A 272 -3.35 28.84 -9.03
CA GLN A 272 -4.31 29.43 -9.98
C GLN A 272 -5.73 29.28 -9.45
N ALA A 273 -6.61 30.23 -9.77
CA ALA A 273 -8.02 30.11 -9.41
C ALA A 273 -8.64 28.91 -10.15
N GLU A 274 -9.19 27.96 -9.39
CA GLU A 274 -9.95 26.83 -9.93
C GLU A 274 -11.37 27.30 -10.25
N THR A 275 -11.84 26.98 -11.46
CA THR A 275 -13.17 27.42 -11.93
C THR A 275 -14.14 26.27 -12.10
N ASP A 276 -13.64 25.03 -12.12
CA ASP A 276 -14.41 23.82 -12.39
C ASP A 276 -14.54 22.94 -11.14
N PHE A 277 -15.47 23.30 -10.25
CA PHE A 277 -15.69 22.62 -8.96
C PHE A 277 -17.17 22.47 -8.60
N LEU A 278 -17.48 21.46 -7.77
CA LEU A 278 -18.83 21.23 -7.25
C LEU A 278 -19.35 22.42 -6.44
N GLN A 279 -20.53 22.91 -6.80
CA GLN A 279 -21.23 23.94 -6.03
C GLN A 279 -21.97 23.30 -4.87
N VAL A 280 -21.75 23.81 -3.66
CA VAL A 280 -22.35 23.32 -2.43
C VAL A 280 -23.08 24.49 -1.77
N GLY A 281 -24.37 24.34 -1.52
CA GLY A 281 -25.23 25.40 -0.95
C GLY A 281 -25.10 25.51 0.57
N SER A 282 -24.98 24.37 1.24
CA SER A 282 -25.01 24.28 2.71
C SER A 282 -24.06 23.19 3.24
N PRO A 283 -23.63 23.26 4.52
CA PRO A 283 -22.87 22.18 5.13
C PRO A 283 -23.58 20.83 5.10
N GLU A 284 -24.92 20.80 5.12
CA GLU A 284 -25.73 19.58 5.15
C GLU A 284 -25.66 18.77 3.84
N GLU A 285 -25.32 19.41 2.72
CA GLU A 285 -25.14 18.75 1.43
C GLU A 285 -23.83 17.93 1.36
N LEU A 286 -22.82 18.28 2.16
CA LEU A 286 -21.47 17.69 2.08
C LEU A 286 -21.41 16.24 2.58
N LYS A 287 -21.59 15.27 1.69
CA LYS A 287 -21.38 13.86 2.00
C LYS A 287 -19.91 13.43 1.82
N ILE A 288 -19.32 12.87 2.86
CA ILE A 288 -17.95 12.31 2.89
C ILE A 288 -18.02 10.82 3.21
N CYS A 289 -17.31 10.00 2.44
CA CYS A 289 -17.22 8.57 2.68
C CYS A 289 -15.79 8.09 2.86
N ASP A 290 -15.56 7.25 3.86
CA ASP A 290 -14.39 6.40 3.96
C ASP A 290 -14.77 4.92 3.71
N PRO A 291 -14.52 4.38 2.51
CA PRO A 291 -14.94 3.03 2.12
C PRO A 291 -14.04 1.92 2.69
N ALA A 292 -13.04 2.25 3.50
CA ALA A 292 -12.21 1.29 4.23
C ALA A 292 -11.81 1.91 5.58
N CYS A 293 -12.82 2.31 6.36
CA CYS A 293 -12.63 3.30 7.42
C CYS A 293 -11.81 2.82 8.61
N GLY A 294 -11.60 1.51 8.77
CA GLY A 294 -10.95 0.95 9.94
C GLY A 294 -11.64 1.43 11.22
N SER A 295 -10.86 1.95 12.16
CA SER A 295 -11.36 2.55 13.41
C SER A 295 -11.82 4.01 13.27
N GLY A 296 -11.95 4.54 12.05
CA GLY A 296 -12.55 5.85 11.77
C GLY A 296 -11.63 7.06 11.90
N HIS A 297 -10.30 6.91 11.88
CA HIS A 297 -9.36 8.04 12.08
C HIS A 297 -9.56 9.20 11.09
N MET A 298 -9.83 8.90 9.83
CA MET A 298 -10.12 9.95 8.84
C MET A 298 -11.45 10.65 9.13
N LEU A 299 -12.47 9.88 9.51
CA LEU A 299 -13.79 10.39 9.86
C LEU A 299 -13.79 11.24 11.13
N THR A 300 -12.95 10.93 12.13
CA THR A 300 -12.86 11.73 13.36
C THR A 300 -12.30 13.11 13.13
N TYR A 301 -11.32 13.26 12.22
CA TYR A 301 -10.83 14.60 11.86
C TYR A 301 -11.78 15.32 10.91
N ALA A 302 -12.41 14.60 9.97
CA ALA A 302 -13.48 15.17 9.14
C ALA A 302 -14.65 15.70 10.00
N PHE A 303 -14.99 15.03 11.11
CA PHE A 303 -15.95 15.51 12.09
C PHE A 303 -15.53 16.87 12.67
N ASP A 304 -14.28 17.01 13.11
CA ASP A 304 -13.79 18.26 13.69
C ASP A 304 -13.83 19.41 12.68
N LEU A 305 -13.43 19.16 11.43
CA LEU A 305 -13.47 20.16 10.37
C LEU A 305 -14.90 20.55 10.00
N LEU A 306 -15.80 19.58 9.87
CA LEU A 306 -17.23 19.84 9.64
C LEU A 306 -17.83 20.65 10.79
N TYR A 307 -17.46 20.35 12.04
CA TYR A 307 -17.94 21.12 13.19
C TYR A 307 -17.59 22.60 13.05
N ALA A 308 -16.34 22.91 12.67
CA ALA A 308 -15.90 24.28 12.42
C ALA A 308 -16.64 24.93 11.23
N ILE A 309 -16.94 24.16 10.17
CA ILE A 309 -17.76 24.62 9.03
C ILE A 309 -19.18 25.01 9.47
N TYR A 310 -19.86 24.14 10.21
CA TYR A 310 -21.21 24.44 10.72
C TYR A 310 -21.22 25.62 11.69
N GLU A 311 -20.19 25.75 12.54
CA GLU A 311 -20.06 26.87 13.47
C GLU A 311 -19.84 28.20 12.73
N GLU A 312 -19.01 28.23 11.68
CA GLU A 312 -18.81 29.41 10.82
C GLU A 312 -20.11 29.84 10.11
N GLU A 313 -20.93 28.88 9.68
CA GLU A 313 -22.24 29.13 9.05
C GLU A 313 -23.34 29.50 10.07
N GLY A 314 -23.01 29.59 11.37
CA GLY A 314 -23.91 30.10 12.41
C GLY A 314 -24.88 29.07 12.99
N TYR A 315 -24.63 27.77 12.82
CA TYR A 315 -25.47 26.74 13.42
C TYR A 315 -25.31 26.68 14.95
N ALA A 316 -26.38 26.34 15.66
CA ALA A 316 -26.35 26.18 17.11
C ALA A 316 -25.46 24.99 17.51
N PRO A 317 -24.48 25.15 18.42
CA PRO A 317 -23.56 24.08 18.85
C PRO A 317 -24.23 22.77 19.30
N GLU A 318 -25.47 22.85 19.78
CA GLU A 318 -26.27 21.70 20.24
C GLU A 318 -26.86 20.85 19.11
N GLU A 319 -26.90 21.36 17.88
CA GLU A 319 -27.49 20.68 16.72
C GLU A 319 -26.41 20.13 15.77
N ILE A 320 -25.23 20.75 15.77
CA ILE A 320 -24.12 20.42 14.87
C ILE A 320 -23.74 18.93 14.93
N PRO A 321 -23.48 18.31 16.10
CA PRO A 321 -23.05 16.91 16.13
C PRO A 321 -24.07 15.94 15.53
N GLY A 322 -25.37 16.21 15.74
CA GLY A 322 -26.44 15.40 15.16
C GLY A 322 -26.43 15.49 13.64
N LYS A 323 -26.37 16.71 13.09
CA LYS A 323 -26.33 16.95 11.65
C LYS A 323 -25.12 16.31 10.99
N ILE A 324 -23.94 16.43 11.58
CA ILE A 324 -22.71 15.81 11.05
C ILE A 324 -22.86 14.29 10.92
N LEU A 325 -23.39 13.62 11.96
CA LEU A 325 -23.53 12.17 11.96
C LEU A 325 -24.63 11.67 11.01
N THR A 326 -25.68 12.46 10.77
CA THR A 326 -26.79 12.04 9.90
C THR A 326 -26.61 12.43 8.43
N CYS A 327 -26.02 13.60 8.17
CA CYS A 327 -25.97 14.20 6.83
C CYS A 327 -24.62 14.01 6.15
N ASN A 328 -23.52 14.01 6.90
CA ASN A 328 -22.19 14.22 6.33
C ASN A 328 -21.30 12.97 6.30
N LEU A 329 -21.13 12.29 7.42
CA LEU A 329 -20.10 11.26 7.56
C LEU A 329 -20.63 9.86 7.29
N TYR A 330 -19.95 9.13 6.41
CA TYR A 330 -20.24 7.75 6.06
C TYR A 330 -18.95 6.91 6.12
N GLY A 331 -19.04 5.70 6.64
CA GLY A 331 -17.91 4.76 6.70
C GLY A 331 -18.34 3.35 6.28
N ILE A 332 -17.45 2.63 5.60
CA ILE A 332 -17.65 1.24 5.23
C ILE A 332 -16.44 0.42 5.70
N GLU A 333 -16.70 -0.70 6.35
CA GLU A 333 -15.66 -1.55 6.91
C GLU A 333 -16.04 -3.04 6.77
N ILE A 334 -15.04 -3.90 6.58
CA ILE A 334 -15.23 -5.35 6.46
C ILE A 334 -15.07 -6.06 7.81
N ASP A 335 -14.28 -5.48 8.72
CA ASP A 335 -14.06 -5.99 10.06
C ASP A 335 -15.04 -5.34 11.05
N GLN A 336 -16.02 -6.14 11.51
CA GLN A 336 -17.04 -5.72 12.48
C GLN A 336 -16.47 -4.99 13.70
N ARG A 337 -15.31 -5.44 14.14
CA ARG A 337 -14.60 -4.90 15.30
C ARG A 337 -14.08 -3.49 15.04
N ALA A 338 -13.43 -3.25 13.91
CA ALA A 338 -12.97 -1.93 13.50
C ALA A 338 -14.16 -0.97 13.28
N GLY A 339 -15.21 -1.42 12.59
CA GLY A 339 -16.42 -0.62 12.36
C GLY A 339 -17.12 -0.19 13.65
N ALA A 340 -17.23 -1.09 14.65
CA ALA A 340 -17.75 -0.75 15.97
C ALA A 340 -16.91 0.34 16.67
N LEU A 341 -15.59 0.33 16.50
CA LEU A 341 -14.70 1.35 17.05
C LEU A 341 -14.83 2.69 16.31
N ALA A 342 -14.99 2.68 14.99
CA ALA A 342 -15.28 3.89 14.21
C ALA A 342 -16.57 4.55 14.68
N ALA A 343 -17.64 3.75 14.84
CA ALA A 343 -18.92 4.24 15.35
C ALA A 343 -18.79 4.79 16.78
N PHE A 344 -18.06 4.10 17.65
CA PHE A 344 -17.77 4.58 19.00
C PHE A 344 -17.01 5.91 18.98
N ALA A 345 -15.95 6.02 18.18
CA ALA A 345 -15.11 7.21 18.09
C ALA A 345 -15.91 8.44 17.66
N LEU A 346 -16.75 8.31 16.62
CA LEU A 346 -17.65 9.37 16.17
C LEU A 346 -18.69 9.76 17.23
N THR A 347 -19.24 8.78 17.93
CA THR A 347 -20.19 9.02 19.03
C THR A 347 -19.52 9.78 20.19
N MET A 348 -18.26 9.47 20.50
CA MET A 348 -17.50 10.18 21.51
C MET A 348 -17.15 11.61 21.08
N LYS A 349 -16.79 11.84 19.82
CA LYS A 349 -16.61 13.19 19.25
C LYS A 349 -17.88 14.03 19.36
N ALA A 350 -19.02 13.44 19.04
CA ALA A 350 -20.32 14.11 19.21
C ALA A 350 -20.63 14.40 20.69
N ARG A 351 -20.36 13.46 21.59
CA ARG A 351 -20.56 13.61 23.03
C ARG A 351 -19.63 14.65 23.69
N GLU A 352 -18.43 14.82 23.16
CA GLU A 352 -17.45 15.83 23.58
C GLU A 352 -17.96 17.23 23.27
N ARG A 353 -18.53 17.44 22.08
CA ARG A 353 -19.11 18.73 21.67
C ARG A 353 -20.48 19.00 22.27
N GLN A 354 -21.29 17.97 22.53
CA GLN A 354 -22.63 18.12 23.11
C GLN A 354 -22.85 17.22 24.34
N ARG A 355 -22.99 17.86 25.52
CA ARG A 355 -23.08 17.15 26.81
C ARG A 355 -24.24 16.15 26.92
N ARG A 356 -25.36 16.41 26.26
CA ARG A 356 -26.58 15.58 26.35
C ARG A 356 -26.78 14.65 25.14
N PHE A 357 -25.76 14.47 24.30
CA PHE A 357 -25.87 13.76 23.02
C PHE A 357 -26.52 12.37 23.12
N PHE A 358 -26.19 11.58 24.15
CA PHE A 358 -26.76 10.23 24.37
C PHE A 358 -28.30 10.18 24.52
N ARG A 359 -28.98 11.32 24.67
CA ARG A 359 -30.44 11.40 24.76
C ARG A 359 -31.11 11.59 23.40
N LYS A 360 -30.37 11.95 22.34
CA LYS A 360 -30.92 12.25 21.00
C LYS A 360 -31.28 11.00 20.20
N GLY A 361 -30.64 9.86 20.48
CA GLY A 361 -30.87 8.61 19.73
C GLY A 361 -30.30 8.63 18.31
N VAL A 362 -29.34 9.53 18.02
CA VAL A 362 -28.66 9.63 16.73
C VAL A 362 -27.39 8.77 16.75
N GLY A 363 -27.25 7.89 15.77
CA GLY A 363 -26.07 7.04 15.56
C GLY A 363 -25.27 7.48 14.33
N PRO A 364 -23.98 7.09 14.26
CA PRO A 364 -23.14 7.35 13.10
C PRO A 364 -23.46 6.39 11.93
N ASN A 365 -23.33 6.86 10.68
CA ASN A 365 -23.51 6.05 9.49
C ASN A 365 -22.27 5.19 9.18
N ILE A 366 -22.09 4.09 9.91
CA ILE A 366 -21.02 3.11 9.68
C ILE A 366 -21.62 1.77 9.24
N CYS A 367 -21.34 1.37 8.00
CA CYS A 367 -21.76 0.09 7.44
C CYS A 367 -20.65 -0.95 7.60
N VAL A 368 -20.91 -1.99 8.40
CA VAL A 368 -20.07 -3.18 8.43
C VAL A 368 -20.61 -4.17 7.41
N LEU A 369 -19.78 -4.57 6.44
CA LEU A 369 -20.19 -5.52 5.40
C LEU A 369 -20.26 -6.94 5.95
N GLU A 370 -21.42 -7.57 5.79
CA GLU A 370 -21.72 -8.94 6.19
C GLU A 370 -21.97 -9.84 4.97
N ASN A 371 -21.58 -11.10 5.09
CA ASN A 371 -21.90 -12.11 4.10
C ASN A 371 -23.40 -12.41 4.12
N VAL A 372 -24.07 -12.22 2.98
CA VAL A 372 -25.49 -12.56 2.83
C VAL A 372 -25.62 -13.74 1.88
N ARG A 373 -26.11 -14.88 2.39
CA ARG A 373 -26.33 -16.12 1.62
C ARG A 373 -27.77 -16.59 1.70
N PHE A 374 -28.30 -17.02 0.58
CA PHE A 374 -29.63 -17.58 0.45
C PHE A 374 -29.53 -19.04 0.02
N GLU A 375 -30.33 -19.89 0.65
CA GLU A 375 -30.52 -21.28 0.21
C GLU A 375 -31.36 -21.32 -1.07
N GLU A 376 -31.33 -22.45 -1.77
CA GLU A 376 -32.10 -22.64 -2.99
C GLU A 376 -33.61 -22.53 -2.69
N GLY A 377 -34.34 -21.68 -3.42
CA GLY A 377 -35.75 -21.40 -3.18
C GLY A 377 -36.07 -20.42 -2.03
N GLU A 378 -35.13 -20.16 -1.10
CA GLU A 378 -35.36 -19.29 0.07
C GLU A 378 -35.83 -17.89 -0.33
N LEU A 379 -35.18 -17.31 -1.35
CA LEU A 379 -35.48 -15.97 -1.82
C LEU A 379 -36.83 -15.91 -2.54
N ASP A 380 -37.20 -16.97 -3.28
CA ASP A 380 -38.45 -17.04 -4.01
C ASP A 380 -39.65 -17.09 -3.07
N GLU A 381 -39.61 -17.95 -2.04
CA GLU A 381 -40.65 -18.02 -1.00
C GLU A 381 -40.83 -16.68 -0.28
N TYR A 382 -39.72 -15.99 -0.01
CA TYR A 382 -39.77 -14.69 0.63
C TYR A 382 -40.38 -13.61 -0.28
N MET A 383 -40.01 -13.57 -1.56
CA MET A 383 -40.59 -12.63 -2.53
C MET A 383 -42.08 -12.87 -2.75
N ASP A 384 -42.53 -14.13 -2.74
CA ASP A 384 -43.96 -14.46 -2.82
C ASP A 384 -44.75 -13.92 -1.62
N PHE A 385 -44.11 -13.76 -0.46
CA PHE A 385 -44.73 -13.17 0.73
C PHE A 385 -44.75 -11.64 0.73
N VAL A 386 -43.66 -10.97 0.33
CA VAL A 386 -43.55 -9.50 0.41
C VAL A 386 -43.97 -8.76 -0.86
N GLU A 387 -44.32 -9.48 -1.93
CA GLU A 387 -44.63 -9.04 -3.31
C GLU A 387 -43.38 -9.01 -4.22
N ARG A 388 -43.40 -9.84 -5.28
CA ARG A 388 -42.29 -9.95 -6.26
C ARG A 388 -41.95 -8.64 -6.95
N ASP A 389 -42.94 -7.78 -7.18
CA ASP A 389 -42.78 -6.49 -7.88
C ASP A 389 -41.87 -5.49 -7.14
N LEU A 390 -41.56 -5.74 -5.86
CA LEU A 390 -40.57 -4.96 -5.11
C LEU A 390 -39.13 -5.23 -5.58
N PHE A 391 -38.89 -6.34 -6.28
CA PHE A 391 -37.54 -6.76 -6.68
C PHE A 391 -37.40 -6.77 -8.21
N THR A 392 -36.41 -6.04 -8.70
CA THR A 392 -35.96 -6.14 -10.09
C THR A 392 -34.89 -7.21 -10.25
N ILE A 393 -34.64 -7.67 -11.49
CA ILE A 393 -33.53 -8.58 -11.80
C ILE A 393 -32.20 -8.03 -11.28
N SER A 394 -31.94 -6.73 -11.51
CA SER A 394 -30.71 -6.08 -11.04
C SER A 394 -30.60 -6.06 -9.51
N SER A 395 -31.71 -5.90 -8.79
CA SER A 395 -31.74 -5.95 -7.33
C SER A 395 -31.46 -7.36 -6.80
N LEU A 396 -32.01 -8.38 -7.45
CA LEU A 396 -31.75 -9.79 -7.08
C LEU A 396 -30.30 -10.19 -7.33
N GLU A 397 -29.72 -9.77 -8.45
CA GLU A 397 -28.29 -9.96 -8.73
C GLU A 397 -27.43 -9.23 -7.69
N THR A 398 -27.77 -7.98 -7.37
CA THR A 398 -27.05 -7.18 -6.37
C THR A 398 -27.07 -7.84 -4.99
N ILE A 399 -28.23 -8.31 -4.54
CA ILE A 399 -28.38 -8.99 -3.24
C ILE A 399 -27.49 -10.25 -3.17
N LYS A 400 -27.31 -10.96 -4.28
CA LYS A 400 -26.44 -12.15 -4.37
C LYS A 400 -24.94 -11.80 -4.39
N GLN A 401 -24.54 -10.58 -4.73
CA GLN A 401 -23.12 -10.18 -4.73
C GLN A 401 -22.49 -10.19 -3.33
N PHE A 402 -23.30 -10.08 -2.27
CA PHE A 402 -22.84 -10.06 -0.89
C PHE A 402 -22.52 -11.44 -0.31
N GLU A 403 -22.59 -12.53 -1.09
CA GLU A 403 -22.27 -13.89 -0.60
C GLU A 403 -20.82 -14.03 -0.07
N LYS A 404 -19.92 -13.16 -0.56
CA LYS A 404 -18.48 -13.08 -0.28
C LYS A 404 -18.05 -11.65 0.08
N ALA A 405 -18.92 -10.92 0.77
CA ALA A 405 -18.64 -9.55 1.21
C ALA A 405 -17.36 -9.45 2.06
N ASP A 406 -17.08 -10.48 2.88
CA ASP A 406 -15.85 -10.63 3.67
C ASP A 406 -14.55 -10.81 2.86
N ASN A 407 -14.65 -10.99 1.55
CA ASN A 407 -13.52 -11.17 0.66
C ASN A 407 -13.37 -10.00 -0.32
N PHE A 408 -14.48 -9.42 -0.80
CA PHE A 408 -14.48 -8.33 -1.78
C PHE A 408 -14.60 -6.94 -1.14
N GLY A 409 -15.25 -6.84 0.02
CA GLY A 409 -15.49 -5.58 0.73
C GLY A 409 -16.14 -4.52 -0.16
N SER A 410 -15.70 -3.27 0.00
CA SER A 410 -16.26 -2.11 -0.70
C SER A 410 -15.98 -2.08 -2.20
N LEU A 411 -15.21 -3.04 -2.74
CA LEU A 411 -15.01 -3.19 -4.17
C LEU A 411 -16.26 -3.72 -4.88
N ILE A 412 -17.21 -4.31 -4.16
CA ILE A 412 -18.52 -4.71 -4.70
C ILE A 412 -19.18 -3.52 -5.41
N ARG A 413 -19.70 -3.76 -6.61
CA ARG A 413 -20.36 -2.78 -7.48
C ARG A 413 -21.83 -3.17 -7.65
N PRO A 414 -22.72 -2.64 -6.79
CA PRO A 414 -24.15 -2.85 -6.95
C PRO A 414 -24.64 -2.41 -8.33
N MET A 415 -25.53 -3.21 -8.92
CA MET A 415 -26.16 -2.90 -10.22
C MET A 415 -27.40 -2.01 -10.04
N THR A 416 -28.01 -2.03 -8.85
CA THR A 416 -29.13 -1.17 -8.47
C THR A 416 -28.66 -0.02 -7.57
N ARG A 417 -29.34 1.13 -7.65
CA ARG A 417 -29.18 2.29 -6.74
C ARG A 417 -30.50 2.63 -6.06
N GLY A 418 -30.46 3.37 -4.97
CA GLY A 418 -31.66 3.91 -4.30
C GLY A 418 -32.53 2.80 -3.71
N THR A 419 -31.92 1.88 -2.96
CA THR A 419 -32.62 0.76 -2.32
C THR A 419 -33.39 1.16 -1.06
N GLU A 420 -33.31 2.43 -0.65
CA GLU A 420 -33.99 3.00 0.51
C GLU A 420 -35.51 2.79 0.46
N ASP A 421 -36.16 3.15 -0.67
CA ASP A 421 -37.61 2.98 -0.85
C ASP A 421 -38.07 1.52 -0.70
N ILE A 422 -37.26 0.59 -1.21
CA ILE A 422 -37.52 -0.85 -1.10
C ILE A 422 -37.36 -1.28 0.36
N ALA A 423 -36.27 -0.85 1.02
CA ALA A 423 -36.01 -1.18 2.41
C ALA A 423 -37.10 -0.62 3.35
N GLU A 424 -37.60 0.59 3.12
CA GLU A 424 -38.70 1.17 3.89
C GLU A 424 -40.01 0.39 3.72
N LYS A 425 -40.39 0.06 2.48
CA LYS A 425 -41.57 -0.77 2.22
C LYS A 425 -41.48 -2.13 2.89
N LEU A 426 -40.29 -2.74 2.89
CA LEU A 426 -40.04 -4.02 3.55
C LEU A 426 -40.12 -3.89 5.07
N LYS A 427 -39.53 -2.85 5.68
CA LYS A 427 -39.62 -2.61 7.14
C LYS A 427 -41.07 -2.50 7.64
N GLY A 428 -42.00 -2.06 6.79
CA GLY A 428 -43.44 -2.01 7.11
C GLY A 428 -44.18 -3.35 7.02
N LYS A 429 -43.56 -4.43 6.50
CA LYS A 429 -44.19 -5.75 6.37
C LYS A 429 -44.12 -6.51 7.69
N ASN A 430 -45.27 -7.01 8.16
CA ASN A 430 -45.33 -7.83 9.37
C ASN A 430 -44.88 -9.28 9.08
N VAL A 431 -43.61 -9.57 9.38
CA VAL A 431 -43.01 -10.91 9.34
C VAL A 431 -42.98 -11.58 10.73
N GLU A 432 -43.53 -10.95 11.76
CA GLU A 432 -43.52 -11.48 13.12
C GLU A 432 -44.36 -12.78 13.20
N GLY A 433 -43.77 -13.83 13.79
CA GLY A 433 -44.41 -15.15 13.93
C GLY A 433 -44.00 -16.19 12.88
N LYS A 434 -43.30 -15.82 11.79
CA LYS A 434 -42.79 -16.76 10.79
C LYS A 434 -41.25 -16.82 10.82
N LEU A 435 -40.70 -17.72 11.64
CA LEU A 435 -39.26 -17.77 11.97
C LEU A 435 -38.33 -17.83 10.76
N LEU A 436 -38.66 -18.64 9.73
CA LEU A 436 -37.86 -18.74 8.50
C LEU A 436 -37.89 -17.44 7.70
N LEU A 437 -39.08 -16.92 7.39
CA LEU A 437 -39.24 -15.66 6.64
C LEU A 437 -38.63 -14.46 7.38
N TYR A 438 -38.67 -14.44 8.71
CA TYR A 438 -38.02 -13.40 9.51
C TYR A 438 -36.49 -13.41 9.32
N LYS A 439 -35.86 -14.60 9.26
CA LYS A 439 -34.41 -14.71 8.98
C LYS A 439 -34.09 -14.20 7.58
N THR A 440 -34.84 -14.60 6.57
CA THR A 440 -34.66 -14.15 5.18
C THR A 440 -34.92 -12.65 5.03
N HIS A 441 -35.95 -12.13 5.69
CA HIS A 441 -36.27 -10.71 5.75
C HIS A 441 -35.08 -9.87 6.23
N ARG A 442 -34.44 -10.29 7.33
CA ARG A 442 -33.23 -9.63 7.84
C ARG A 442 -32.07 -9.69 6.86
N LYS A 443 -31.82 -10.85 6.24
CA LYS A 443 -30.78 -10.99 5.20
C LYS A 443 -30.99 -10.02 4.04
N VAL A 444 -32.22 -9.89 3.56
CA VAL A 444 -32.57 -8.97 2.47
C VAL A 444 -32.37 -7.52 2.89
N LEU A 445 -32.84 -7.12 4.08
CA LEU A 445 -32.63 -5.76 4.59
C LEU A 445 -31.14 -5.42 4.73
N THR A 446 -30.33 -6.35 5.26
CA THR A 446 -28.87 -6.18 5.36
C THR A 446 -28.23 -5.99 3.97
N ALA A 447 -28.61 -6.79 2.98
CA ALA A 447 -28.10 -6.64 1.61
C ALA A 447 -28.50 -5.29 0.98
N LEU A 448 -29.72 -4.81 1.22
CA LEU A 448 -30.20 -3.52 0.72
C LEU A 448 -29.50 -2.33 1.40
N GLU A 449 -29.23 -2.42 2.70
CA GLU A 449 -28.46 -1.41 3.43
C GLU A 449 -27.01 -1.34 2.93
N GLN A 450 -26.34 -2.49 2.79
CA GLN A 450 -24.99 -2.55 2.23
C GLN A 450 -24.95 -2.03 0.77
N THR A 451 -26.00 -2.26 0.00
CA THR A 451 -26.16 -1.72 -1.36
C THR A 451 -26.22 -0.20 -1.36
N ASP A 452 -26.95 0.39 -0.42
CA ASP A 452 -27.15 1.83 -0.36
C ASP A 452 -25.82 2.57 -0.13
N TYR A 453 -25.01 2.11 0.83
CA TYR A 453 -23.67 2.67 1.09
C TYR A 453 -22.73 2.55 -0.12
N LEU A 454 -22.79 1.43 -0.84
CA LEU A 454 -21.92 1.15 -1.99
C LEU A 454 -22.42 1.74 -3.32
N SER A 455 -23.69 2.16 -3.40
CA SER A 455 -24.28 2.76 -4.60
C SER A 455 -24.44 4.28 -4.50
N SER A 456 -24.43 4.81 -3.27
CA SER A 456 -24.45 6.23 -2.95
C SER A 456 -23.29 7.00 -3.57
N LYS A 457 -23.54 8.30 -3.79
CA LYS A 457 -22.56 9.25 -4.33
C LYS A 457 -22.16 10.28 -3.27
N TYR A 458 -20.86 10.55 -3.21
CA TYR A 458 -20.26 11.41 -2.19
C TYR A 458 -19.53 12.60 -2.83
N HIS A 459 -19.48 13.73 -2.13
CA HIS A 459 -18.72 14.90 -2.58
C HIS A 459 -17.22 14.67 -2.40
N VAL A 460 -16.86 13.94 -1.34
CA VAL A 460 -15.49 13.57 -1.03
C VAL A 460 -15.43 12.09 -0.64
N VAL A 461 -14.47 11.36 -1.21
CA VAL A 461 -14.12 10.01 -0.78
C VAL A 461 -12.68 10.03 -0.26
N ILE A 462 -12.50 9.72 1.02
CA ILE A 462 -11.18 9.67 1.68
C ILE A 462 -10.84 8.24 2.07
N ALA A 463 -9.62 7.75 1.80
CA ALA A 463 -9.30 6.36 2.16
C ALA A 463 -7.81 6.10 2.42
N ASN A 464 -7.54 5.23 3.39
CA ASN A 464 -6.33 4.40 3.40
C ASN A 464 -6.74 2.96 3.06
N PRO A 465 -6.76 2.58 1.77
CA PRO A 465 -7.27 1.28 1.34
C PRO A 465 -6.33 0.13 1.78
N PRO A 466 -6.83 -1.12 1.74
CA PRO A 466 -6.00 -2.29 2.01
C PRO A 466 -4.85 -2.45 0.99
N TYR A 467 -3.65 -2.80 1.47
CA TYR A 467 -2.48 -3.09 0.62
C TYR A 467 -2.24 -4.60 0.52
N MET A 468 -2.43 -5.18 -0.66
CA MET A 468 -2.21 -6.60 -0.89
C MET A 468 -1.96 -6.86 -2.37
N GLY A 469 -0.69 -7.08 -2.73
CA GLY A 469 -0.33 -7.48 -4.07
C GLY A 469 -0.84 -8.88 -4.43
N SER A 470 -1.00 -9.14 -5.73
CA SER A 470 -1.50 -10.42 -6.29
C SER A 470 -0.93 -11.71 -5.69
N LYS A 471 0.31 -11.70 -5.17
CA LYS A 471 0.92 -12.86 -4.50
C LYS A 471 0.28 -13.18 -3.14
N GLY A 472 -0.29 -12.21 -2.45
CA GLY A 472 -0.97 -12.40 -1.15
C GLY A 472 -2.41 -12.87 -1.28
N MET A 473 -3.08 -12.53 -2.38
CA MET A 473 -4.51 -12.79 -2.60
C MET A 473 -4.82 -14.29 -2.71
N ASN A 474 -5.96 -14.70 -2.15
CA ASN A 474 -6.52 -16.04 -2.39
C ASN A 474 -7.06 -16.19 -3.82
N LYS A 475 -7.33 -17.44 -4.24
CA LYS A 475 -7.75 -17.76 -5.61
C LYS A 475 -9.05 -17.07 -6.01
N LEU A 476 -10.01 -16.95 -5.09
CA LEU A 476 -11.31 -16.35 -5.34
C LEU A 476 -11.19 -14.83 -5.56
N LEU A 477 -10.53 -14.13 -4.64
CA LEU A 477 -10.28 -12.68 -4.74
C LEU A 477 -9.45 -12.34 -5.99
N GLY A 478 -8.37 -13.08 -6.23
CA GLY A 478 -7.51 -12.87 -7.38
C GLY A 478 -8.17 -13.20 -8.72
N GLY A 479 -9.13 -14.12 -8.76
CA GLY A 479 -9.97 -14.38 -9.93
C GLY A 479 -10.95 -13.24 -10.17
N TRP A 480 -11.71 -12.89 -9.13
CA TRP A 480 -12.72 -11.84 -9.19
C TRP A 480 -12.16 -10.46 -9.59
N LEU A 481 -10.98 -10.08 -9.09
CA LEU A 481 -10.30 -8.85 -9.51
C LEU A 481 -9.85 -8.88 -10.97
N LYS A 482 -9.48 -10.04 -11.52
CA LYS A 482 -9.12 -10.13 -12.95
C LYS A 482 -10.33 -9.84 -13.83
N ASP A 483 -11.51 -10.27 -13.40
CA ASP A 483 -12.75 -10.15 -14.16
C ASP A 483 -13.38 -8.75 -14.00
N ASN A 484 -13.34 -8.18 -12.79
CA ASN A 484 -14.03 -6.92 -12.47
C ASN A 484 -13.12 -5.67 -12.50
N PHE A 485 -11.81 -5.85 -12.32
CA PHE A 485 -10.80 -4.78 -12.20
C PHE A 485 -9.56 -5.09 -13.07
N PRO A 486 -9.71 -5.36 -14.38
CA PRO A 486 -8.64 -5.91 -15.22
C PRO A 486 -7.41 -5.00 -15.34
N HIS A 487 -7.57 -3.69 -15.15
CA HIS A 487 -6.50 -2.69 -15.23
C HIS A 487 -5.81 -2.44 -13.89
N THR A 488 -6.44 -2.80 -12.77
CA THR A 488 -6.00 -2.51 -11.41
C THR A 488 -5.80 -3.77 -10.55
N LYS A 489 -6.03 -4.96 -11.10
CA LYS A 489 -5.87 -6.30 -10.48
C LYS A 489 -4.53 -6.63 -9.83
N SER A 490 -3.50 -5.82 -10.04
CA SER A 490 -2.16 -6.07 -9.52
C SER A 490 -2.06 -5.88 -8.00
N ASP A 491 -2.88 -5.01 -7.42
CA ASP A 491 -2.95 -4.72 -5.98
C ASP A 491 -4.35 -4.23 -5.57
N LEU A 492 -4.78 -4.49 -4.33
CA LEU A 492 -6.07 -4.02 -3.81
C LEU A 492 -6.18 -2.50 -3.78
N PHE A 493 -5.13 -1.77 -3.39
CA PHE A 493 -5.22 -0.31 -3.32
C PHE A 493 -5.50 0.31 -4.68
N ALA A 494 -5.00 -0.30 -5.76
CA ALA A 494 -5.23 0.17 -7.12
C ALA A 494 -6.69 -0.04 -7.53
N ALA A 495 -7.30 -1.16 -7.15
CA ALA A 495 -8.72 -1.39 -7.35
C ALA A 495 -9.57 -0.38 -6.56
N PHE A 496 -9.13 0.02 -5.36
CA PHE A 496 -9.76 1.08 -4.59
C PHE A 496 -9.63 2.47 -5.24
N ILE A 497 -8.51 2.80 -5.91
CA ILE A 497 -8.42 4.05 -6.69
C ILE A 497 -9.55 4.09 -7.74
N GLU A 498 -9.71 3.01 -8.50
CA GLU A 498 -10.78 2.90 -9.50
C GLU A 498 -12.18 2.90 -8.87
N ARG A 499 -12.36 2.21 -7.74
CA ARG A 499 -13.66 2.13 -7.06
C ARG A 499 -14.07 3.45 -6.44
N ASN A 500 -13.16 4.18 -5.80
CA ASN A 500 -13.46 5.43 -5.12
C ASN A 500 -13.86 6.53 -6.11
N ARG A 501 -13.28 6.55 -7.32
CA ARG A 501 -13.74 7.40 -8.44
C ARG A 501 -15.19 7.12 -8.85
N GLN A 502 -15.65 5.87 -8.67
CA GLN A 502 -17.04 5.50 -8.92
C GLN A 502 -17.97 5.79 -7.74
N LEU A 503 -17.45 6.06 -6.55
CA LEU A 503 -18.25 6.46 -5.38
C LEU A 503 -18.38 7.97 -5.26
N VAL A 504 -17.42 8.73 -5.80
CA VAL A 504 -17.47 10.19 -5.78
C VAL A 504 -18.37 10.74 -6.91
N LEU A 505 -18.91 11.93 -6.68
CA LEU A 505 -19.59 12.75 -7.69
C LEU A 505 -18.59 13.24 -8.75
N GLU A 506 -19.13 13.60 -9.91
CA GLU A 506 -18.37 14.34 -10.93
C GLU A 506 -17.97 15.71 -10.35
N HIS A 507 -16.73 16.14 -10.58
CA HIS A 507 -16.07 17.29 -9.93
C HIS A 507 -15.89 17.18 -8.39
N GLY A 508 -16.14 16.00 -7.81
CA GLY A 508 -15.81 15.73 -6.41
C GLY A 508 -14.38 15.22 -6.23
N TYR A 509 -13.95 15.07 -4.97
CA TYR A 509 -12.56 14.73 -4.65
C TYR A 509 -12.39 13.30 -4.13
N VAL A 510 -11.37 12.61 -4.63
CA VAL A 510 -10.85 11.36 -4.05
C VAL A 510 -9.51 11.66 -3.40
N ALA A 511 -9.40 11.49 -2.08
CA ALA A 511 -8.17 11.68 -1.33
C ALA A 511 -7.68 10.35 -0.75
N MET A 512 -6.49 9.90 -1.12
CA MET A 512 -6.00 8.59 -0.68
C MET A 512 -4.52 8.61 -0.31
N ILE A 513 -4.15 7.72 0.62
CA ILE A 513 -2.77 7.28 0.82
C ILE A 513 -2.59 5.87 0.25
N THR A 514 -1.64 5.68 -0.66
CA THR A 514 -1.36 4.36 -1.26
C THR A 514 0.14 4.14 -1.48
N MET A 515 0.54 2.94 -1.91
CA MET A 515 1.93 2.70 -2.32
C MET A 515 2.26 3.48 -3.60
N GLN A 516 3.41 4.16 -3.66
CA GLN A 516 3.78 5.01 -4.81
C GLN A 516 4.05 4.22 -6.11
N THR A 517 4.05 2.89 -6.06
CA THR A 517 4.36 2.02 -7.21
C THR A 517 3.41 2.22 -8.39
N TRP A 518 2.16 2.62 -8.15
CA TRP A 518 1.21 2.91 -9.22
C TRP A 518 1.65 4.09 -10.08
N MET A 519 2.45 5.02 -9.57
CA MET A 519 2.97 6.17 -10.30
C MET A 519 3.94 5.78 -11.42
N PHE A 520 4.59 4.61 -11.32
CA PHE A 520 5.71 4.27 -12.22
C PHE A 520 5.61 2.88 -12.87
N LEU A 521 5.26 1.83 -12.12
CA LEU A 521 5.41 0.45 -12.61
C LEU A 521 4.48 0.13 -13.78
N SER A 522 4.98 -0.70 -14.71
CA SER A 522 4.26 -1.10 -15.93
C SER A 522 2.96 -1.87 -15.66
N SER A 523 2.87 -2.58 -14.52
CA SER A 523 1.65 -3.27 -14.08
C SER A 523 0.46 -2.33 -13.91
N PHE A 524 0.71 -1.05 -13.62
CA PHE A 524 -0.32 -0.03 -13.44
C PHE A 524 -0.46 0.91 -14.65
N LYS A 525 0.25 0.67 -15.75
CA LYS A 525 0.26 1.53 -16.95
C LYS A 525 -1.16 1.83 -17.47
N LYS A 526 -2.00 0.81 -17.61
CA LYS A 526 -3.38 0.99 -18.12
C LYS A 526 -4.22 1.83 -17.16
N ALA A 527 -4.17 1.52 -15.86
CA ALA A 527 -4.88 2.26 -14.83
C ALA A 527 -4.45 3.74 -14.78
N ARG A 528 -3.13 4.00 -14.83
CA ARG A 528 -2.58 5.38 -14.90
C ARG A 528 -3.08 6.14 -16.10
N ILE A 529 -3.02 5.54 -17.30
CA ILE A 529 -3.46 6.22 -18.53
C ILE A 529 -4.93 6.60 -18.42
N THR A 530 -5.80 5.69 -17.94
CA THR A 530 -7.22 5.97 -17.72
C THR A 530 -7.40 7.11 -16.71
N LEU A 531 -6.75 7.02 -15.55
CA LEU A 531 -6.81 8.04 -14.50
C LEU A 531 -6.42 9.43 -15.03
N LEU A 532 -5.23 9.55 -15.63
CA LEU A 532 -4.72 10.81 -16.16
C LEU A 532 -5.48 11.31 -17.41
N SER A 533 -6.36 10.49 -17.97
CA SER A 533 -7.20 10.87 -19.11
C SER A 533 -8.55 11.43 -18.72
N GLU A 534 -9.04 11.04 -17.55
CA GLU A 534 -10.38 11.34 -17.08
C GLU A 534 -10.34 12.27 -15.86
N ASP A 535 -9.24 12.34 -15.12
CA ASP A 535 -9.14 13.08 -13.86
C ASP A 535 -7.88 13.94 -13.80
N SER A 536 -7.91 14.89 -12.86
CA SER A 536 -6.76 15.74 -12.54
C SER A 536 -6.23 15.43 -11.14
N ILE A 537 -4.93 15.21 -11.03
CA ILE A 537 -4.24 15.17 -9.74
C ILE A 537 -4.14 16.61 -9.24
N VAL A 538 -4.87 16.95 -8.18
CA VAL A 538 -4.90 18.28 -7.56
C VAL A 538 -3.65 18.50 -6.72
N SER A 539 -3.32 17.50 -5.90
CA SER A 539 -2.13 17.52 -5.07
C SER A 539 -1.58 16.12 -4.84
N LEU A 540 -0.26 15.98 -4.78
CA LEU A 540 0.42 14.71 -4.46
C LEU A 540 1.69 14.95 -3.64
N ILE A 541 1.76 14.29 -2.49
CA ILE A 541 2.96 14.20 -1.66
C ILE A 541 3.58 12.83 -1.86
N GLN A 542 4.78 12.79 -2.43
CA GLN A 542 5.59 11.58 -2.52
C GLN A 542 6.38 11.40 -1.21
N ILE A 543 5.83 10.64 -0.27
CA ILE A 543 6.35 10.53 1.10
C ILE A 543 7.61 9.66 1.14
N GLY A 544 7.59 8.53 0.42
CA GLY A 544 8.71 7.60 0.36
C GLY A 544 8.83 6.73 1.60
N TYR A 545 10.05 6.48 2.08
CA TYR A 545 10.26 5.73 3.33
C TYR A 545 9.67 6.45 4.55
N ASN A 546 9.39 5.69 5.62
CA ASN A 546 8.86 6.21 6.88
C ASN A 546 7.46 6.84 6.77
N SER A 547 6.68 6.51 5.72
CA SER A 547 5.26 6.91 5.65
C SER A 547 4.42 6.31 6.78
N PHE A 548 4.84 5.15 7.30
CA PHE A 548 4.21 4.46 8.42
C PHE A 548 5.28 4.10 9.47
N PRO A 549 5.66 5.06 10.35
CA PRO A 549 6.78 4.89 11.27
C PRO A 549 6.70 3.63 12.15
N GLU A 550 5.49 3.26 12.53
CA GLU A 550 5.26 2.13 13.45
C GLU A 550 5.48 0.75 12.84
N LEU A 551 5.52 0.65 11.52
CA LEU A 551 5.72 -0.65 10.85
C LEU A 551 7.19 -1.05 10.75
N ASN A 552 8.15 -0.20 11.13
CA ASN A 552 9.57 -0.43 10.82
C ASN A 552 9.77 -0.87 9.36
N SER A 553 8.87 -0.48 8.45
CA SER A 553 8.81 -1.01 7.09
C SER A 553 9.84 -0.28 6.24
N LYS A 554 11.08 -0.76 6.29
CA LYS A 554 12.19 -0.38 5.38
C LYS A 554 11.90 -0.69 3.89
N ILE A 555 10.64 -0.89 3.50
CA ILE A 555 10.20 -1.40 2.19
C ILE A 555 8.93 -0.66 1.69
N ALA A 556 8.08 -0.13 2.57
CA ALA A 556 6.84 0.53 2.15
C ALA A 556 7.11 2.00 1.78
N GLN A 557 6.97 2.33 0.50
CA GLN A 557 7.06 3.69 0.00
C GLN A 557 5.67 4.16 -0.40
N ALA A 558 5.09 5.10 0.35
CA ALA A 558 3.75 5.60 0.09
C ALA A 558 3.75 7.00 -0.54
N CYS A 559 2.62 7.35 -1.16
CA CYS A 559 2.25 8.70 -1.52
C CYS A 559 0.84 9.01 -1.01
N ALA A 560 0.59 10.28 -0.71
CA ALA A 560 -0.73 10.80 -0.37
C ALA A 560 -1.16 11.79 -1.46
N PHE A 561 -2.37 11.66 -1.99
CA PHE A 561 -2.81 12.46 -3.12
C PHE A 561 -4.30 12.79 -3.07
N VAL A 562 -4.67 13.85 -3.78
CA VAL A 562 -6.06 14.26 -4.04
C VAL A 562 -6.27 14.31 -5.56
N ILE A 563 -7.35 13.68 -6.02
CA ILE A 563 -7.78 13.66 -7.42
C ILE A 563 -9.14 14.35 -7.51
N ALA A 564 -9.28 15.25 -8.47
CA ALA A 564 -10.55 15.81 -8.91
C ALA A 564 -11.15 14.89 -9.99
N ASN A 565 -12.27 14.27 -9.69
CA ASN A 565 -12.92 13.29 -10.56
C ASN A 565 -13.57 13.97 -11.75
N LYS A 566 -13.24 13.56 -12.99
CA LYS A 566 -13.84 14.14 -14.22
C LYS A 566 -13.76 15.66 -14.34
N SER A 567 -12.71 16.28 -13.81
CA SER A 567 -12.52 17.72 -13.90
C SER A 567 -11.69 18.11 -15.12
N ALA A 568 -11.73 19.39 -15.48
CA ALA A 568 -10.81 20.00 -16.44
C ALA A 568 -9.33 19.73 -16.06
N ASN A 569 -8.45 19.77 -17.06
CA ASN A 569 -7.00 19.60 -16.91
C ASN A 569 -6.39 20.81 -16.19
N GLU A 570 -6.48 20.82 -14.86
CA GLU A 570 -5.87 21.84 -14.01
C GLU A 570 -4.41 21.51 -13.69
N THR A 571 -3.67 22.50 -13.21
CA THR A 571 -2.28 22.33 -12.78
C THR A 571 -2.28 21.80 -11.35
N GLY A 572 -1.71 20.61 -11.13
CA GLY A 572 -1.57 19.99 -9.82
C GLY A 572 -0.30 20.43 -9.10
N ILE A 573 -0.31 20.32 -7.76
CA ILE A 573 0.83 20.63 -6.90
C ILE A 573 1.46 19.34 -6.37
N PHE A 574 2.75 19.16 -6.62
CA PHE A 574 3.50 17.96 -6.25
C PHE A 574 4.64 18.30 -5.31
N MET A 575 4.86 17.45 -4.30
CA MET A 575 5.97 17.61 -3.36
C MET A 575 6.73 16.29 -3.20
N ASN A 576 8.05 16.34 -3.39
CA ASN A 576 8.93 15.23 -3.09
C ASN A 576 9.38 15.33 -1.63
N LEU A 577 9.02 14.35 -0.79
CA LEU A 577 9.61 14.17 0.54
C LEU A 577 10.59 12.99 0.58
N ASN A 578 10.65 12.20 -0.49
CA ASN A 578 11.47 10.99 -0.61
C ASN A 578 12.97 11.32 -0.86
N ASP A 579 13.28 12.56 -1.21
CA ASP A 579 14.62 13.13 -1.38
C ASP A 579 15.32 13.44 -0.03
N THR A 580 14.62 13.31 1.09
CA THR A 580 15.19 13.47 2.43
C THR A 580 15.62 12.14 3.04
N ALA A 581 16.44 12.20 4.09
CA ALA A 581 16.90 11.02 4.83
C ALA A 581 15.73 10.09 5.21
N GLN A 582 15.91 8.78 5.09
CA GLN A 582 14.86 7.80 5.36
C GLN A 582 14.31 7.88 6.80
N SER A 583 15.12 8.34 7.76
CA SER A 583 14.75 8.54 9.16
C SER A 583 14.15 9.91 9.48
N ALA A 584 14.03 10.80 8.49
CA ALA A 584 13.48 12.13 8.72
C ALA A 584 12.01 12.07 9.16
N ASP A 585 11.63 13.00 10.04
CA ASP A 585 10.23 13.25 10.33
C ASP A 585 9.56 13.92 9.11
N LYS A 586 8.78 13.12 8.36
CA LYS A 586 8.14 13.56 7.13
C LYS A 586 7.12 14.68 7.36
N ASN A 587 6.55 14.81 8.56
CA ASN A 587 5.66 15.92 8.91
C ASN A 587 6.42 17.25 8.91
N SER A 588 7.54 17.30 9.65
CA SER A 588 8.40 18.50 9.71
C SER A 588 8.96 18.88 8.34
N VAL A 589 9.36 17.89 7.52
CA VAL A 589 9.82 18.14 6.14
C VAL A 589 8.69 18.74 5.30
N PHE A 590 7.49 18.17 5.35
CA PHE A 590 6.33 18.70 4.63
C PHE A 590 6.03 20.14 5.01
N LEU A 591 5.93 20.45 6.30
CA LEU A 591 5.63 21.81 6.78
C LEU A 591 6.70 22.81 6.34
N LYS A 592 7.98 22.43 6.40
CA LYS A 592 9.08 23.25 5.92
C LYS A 592 8.95 23.54 4.42
N LYS A 593 8.86 22.49 3.59
CA LYS A 593 8.74 22.65 2.12
C LYS A 593 7.49 23.45 1.74
N LYS A 594 6.38 23.24 2.46
CA LYS A 594 5.15 24.01 2.28
C LYS A 594 5.37 25.51 2.53
N ASN A 595 6.01 25.86 3.65
CA ASN A 595 6.28 27.25 4.02
C ASN A 595 7.29 27.92 3.08
N ASP A 596 8.29 27.16 2.62
CA ASP A 596 9.31 27.61 1.67
C ASP A 596 8.80 27.67 0.21
N ARG A 597 7.54 27.25 -0.02
CA ARG A 597 6.91 27.09 -1.34
C ARG A 597 7.70 26.18 -2.30
N GLU A 598 8.32 25.14 -1.76
CA GLU A 598 9.08 24.15 -2.52
C GLU A 598 8.12 23.07 -3.09
N PHE A 599 7.48 23.39 -4.22
CA PHE A 599 6.58 22.49 -4.93
C PHE A 599 6.85 22.47 -6.43
N PHE A 600 6.41 21.39 -7.09
CA PHE A 600 6.32 21.31 -8.54
C PHE A 600 4.89 21.53 -8.98
N CYS A 601 4.68 22.37 -10.00
CA CYS A 601 3.37 22.68 -10.56
C CYS A 601 3.28 22.09 -11.97
N VAL A 602 2.54 21.00 -12.14
CA VAL A 602 2.50 20.23 -13.38
C VAL A 602 1.07 19.82 -13.71
N SER A 603 0.69 19.88 -14.99
CA SER A 603 -0.62 19.39 -15.41
C SER A 603 -0.59 17.88 -15.61
N SER A 604 -1.68 17.19 -15.23
CA SER A 604 -1.80 15.74 -15.41
C SER A 604 -1.72 15.30 -16.88
N ILE A 605 -2.02 16.21 -17.83
CA ILE A 605 -1.89 15.96 -19.27
C ILE A 605 -0.42 15.79 -19.70
N ASP A 606 0.51 16.49 -19.05
CA ASP A 606 1.92 16.52 -19.44
C ASP A 606 2.58 15.14 -19.28
N PHE A 607 2.08 14.33 -18.34
CA PHE A 607 2.55 12.94 -18.16
C PHE A 607 2.19 12.02 -19.33
N LYS A 608 1.21 12.37 -20.17
CA LYS A 608 0.83 11.56 -21.34
C LYS A 608 1.93 11.52 -22.40
N ASP A 609 2.77 12.54 -22.46
CA ASP A 609 3.89 12.62 -23.40
C ASP A 609 4.98 11.59 -23.09
N ILE A 610 5.06 11.12 -21.84
CA ILE A 610 6.04 10.11 -21.42
C ILE A 610 5.49 8.71 -21.73
N PRO A 611 6.26 7.81 -22.38
CA PRO A 611 5.84 6.45 -22.65
C PRO A 611 5.40 5.68 -21.39
N GLY A 612 4.14 5.25 -21.36
CA GLY A 612 3.56 4.56 -20.20
C GLY A 612 3.06 5.48 -19.08
N SER A 613 3.09 6.78 -19.32
CA SER A 613 2.57 7.86 -18.48
C SER A 613 2.93 7.73 -17.00
N PRO A 614 4.22 7.60 -16.64
CA PRO A 614 4.65 7.75 -15.26
C PRO A 614 4.37 9.17 -14.74
N VAL A 615 4.02 9.29 -13.46
CA VAL A 615 3.78 10.58 -12.79
C VAL A 615 5.12 11.20 -12.40
N ALA A 616 5.89 11.66 -13.38
CA ALA A 616 7.24 12.21 -13.23
C ALA A 616 7.21 13.75 -13.12
N TYR A 617 6.65 14.26 -12.03
CA TYR A 617 6.37 15.70 -11.83
C TYR A 617 7.62 16.58 -11.70
N TRP A 618 8.80 16.00 -11.47
CA TRP A 618 10.07 16.72 -11.37
C TRP A 618 10.69 17.04 -12.74
N VAL A 619 10.14 16.47 -13.81
CA VAL A 619 10.69 16.60 -15.16
C VAL A 619 10.35 17.97 -15.75
N SER A 620 11.35 18.67 -16.29
CA SER A 620 11.16 19.96 -16.94
C SER A 620 10.36 19.84 -18.25
N LYS A 621 9.74 20.94 -18.69
CA LYS A 621 9.06 20.96 -20.01
C LYS A 621 9.99 20.66 -21.18
N LYS A 622 11.28 21.03 -21.05
CA LYS A 622 12.29 20.72 -22.08
C LYS A 622 12.53 19.22 -22.16
N VAL A 623 12.75 18.55 -21.03
CA VAL A 623 12.94 17.09 -20.97
C VAL A 623 11.67 16.37 -21.43
N LEU A 624 10.48 16.80 -21.01
CA LEU A 624 9.20 16.26 -21.50
C LEU A 624 9.10 16.29 -23.03
N GLY A 625 9.49 17.40 -23.65
CA GLY A 625 9.50 17.56 -25.10
C GLY A 625 10.37 16.53 -25.84
N THR A 626 11.44 16.03 -25.20
CA THR A 626 12.33 15.02 -25.79
C THR A 626 11.66 13.66 -25.96
N PHE A 627 10.66 13.31 -25.15
CA PHE A 627 9.93 12.04 -25.26
C PHE A 627 9.06 11.94 -26.52
N ARG A 628 8.90 13.05 -27.26
CA ARG A 628 8.26 13.09 -28.58
C ARG A 628 9.21 12.72 -29.72
N PHE A 629 10.51 12.56 -29.44
CA PHE A 629 11.48 12.10 -30.43
C PHE A 629 11.28 10.61 -30.73
N LYS A 630 12.03 10.08 -31.72
CA LYS A 630 12.07 8.63 -32.00
C LYS A 630 12.57 7.89 -30.77
N LYS A 631 12.13 6.65 -30.58
CA LYS A 631 12.55 5.81 -29.47
C LYS A 631 13.69 4.88 -29.89
N LEU A 632 14.49 4.42 -28.92
CA LEU A 632 15.54 3.44 -29.19
C LEU A 632 15.00 2.17 -29.84
N GLY A 633 13.79 1.73 -29.45
CA GLY A 633 13.11 0.58 -30.05
C GLY A 633 12.63 0.79 -31.50
N ASP A 634 12.59 2.03 -32.00
CA ASP A 634 12.25 2.32 -33.40
C ASP A 634 13.46 2.14 -34.32
N ILE A 635 14.68 2.12 -33.77
CA ILE A 635 15.95 2.04 -34.52
C ILE A 635 16.82 0.83 -34.14
N SER A 636 16.38 0.03 -33.16
CA SER A 636 17.15 -1.12 -32.65
C SER A 636 16.26 -2.18 -32.02
N ASP A 637 16.73 -3.42 -32.05
CA ASP A 637 16.14 -4.52 -31.30
C ASP A 637 16.76 -4.59 -29.90
N VAL A 638 16.09 -4.04 -28.90
CA VAL A 638 16.56 -4.13 -27.50
C VAL A 638 16.16 -5.47 -26.90
N LYS A 639 17.13 -6.33 -26.61
CA LYS A 639 16.92 -7.74 -26.21
C LYS A 639 17.88 -8.15 -25.09
N GLY A 640 17.38 -8.96 -24.16
CA GLY A 640 18.23 -9.79 -23.28
C GLY A 640 18.47 -11.16 -23.91
N GLY A 641 19.42 -11.92 -23.39
CA GLY A 641 19.73 -13.27 -23.87
C GLY A 641 19.23 -14.38 -22.94
N MET A 642 20.05 -15.39 -22.66
CA MET A 642 19.60 -16.60 -21.97
C MET A 642 19.89 -16.64 -20.47
N SER A 643 19.16 -17.49 -19.74
CA SER A 643 19.48 -17.90 -18.37
C SER A 643 19.94 -19.35 -18.36
N THR A 644 21.18 -19.59 -17.93
CA THR A 644 21.77 -20.94 -17.89
C THR A 644 21.08 -21.88 -16.90
N SER A 645 20.42 -21.34 -15.88
CA SER A 645 19.79 -22.05 -14.76
C SER A 645 20.75 -22.87 -13.87
N ASP A 646 22.01 -23.03 -14.27
CA ASP A 646 23.10 -23.66 -13.50
C ASP A 646 24.46 -23.06 -13.94
N ASN A 647 24.78 -21.89 -13.37
CA ASN A 647 26.02 -21.18 -13.71
C ASN A 647 27.29 -22.03 -13.45
N PRO A 648 27.46 -22.71 -12.30
CA PRO A 648 28.65 -23.54 -12.05
C PRO A 648 28.86 -24.66 -13.08
N LYS A 649 27.81 -25.19 -13.68
CA LYS A 649 27.92 -26.22 -14.70
C LYS A 649 28.31 -25.66 -16.07
N PHE A 650 27.73 -24.52 -16.47
CA PHE A 650 27.78 -24.05 -17.85
C PHE A 650 28.67 -22.85 -18.12
N LEU A 651 29.14 -22.13 -17.08
CA LEU A 651 30.00 -20.96 -17.23
C LEU A 651 31.40 -21.23 -16.72
N ARG A 652 32.40 -20.73 -17.43
CA ARG A 652 33.81 -20.74 -17.04
C ARG A 652 34.41 -19.37 -17.25
N TYR A 653 35.40 -19.00 -16.45
CA TYR A 653 36.30 -17.91 -16.86
C TYR A 653 37.14 -18.38 -18.03
N TRP A 654 37.45 -17.50 -18.97
CA TRP A 654 38.20 -17.89 -20.17
C TRP A 654 39.54 -18.60 -19.88
N PRO A 655 40.31 -18.28 -18.80
CA PRO A 655 41.54 -19.01 -18.47
C PRO A 655 41.32 -20.42 -17.92
N GLU A 656 40.10 -20.78 -17.51
CA GLU A 656 39.80 -22.11 -16.96
C GLU A 656 39.68 -23.18 -18.04
N VAL A 657 39.64 -22.80 -19.32
CA VAL A 657 39.39 -23.70 -20.44
C VAL A 657 40.42 -23.53 -21.55
N SER A 658 40.62 -24.59 -22.35
CA SER A 658 41.55 -24.54 -23.48
C SER A 658 41.07 -23.58 -24.57
N LEU A 659 41.95 -22.70 -25.04
CA LEU A 659 41.71 -21.84 -26.21
C LEU A 659 41.40 -22.65 -27.48
N SER A 660 42.01 -23.83 -27.64
CA SER A 660 41.73 -24.72 -28.78
C SER A 660 40.31 -25.30 -28.79
N ASN A 661 39.59 -25.23 -27.67
CA ASN A 661 38.20 -25.67 -27.53
C ASN A 661 37.25 -24.48 -27.27
N SER A 662 37.72 -23.28 -27.57
CA SER A 662 37.00 -22.03 -27.35
C SER A 662 36.92 -21.23 -28.65
N ALA A 663 35.74 -20.73 -28.97
CA ALA A 663 35.52 -19.88 -30.13
C ALA A 663 35.34 -18.43 -29.65
N LEU A 664 36.36 -17.61 -29.94
CA LEU A 664 36.39 -16.18 -29.63
C LEU A 664 36.12 -15.39 -30.92
N ASN A 665 35.28 -14.36 -30.86
CA ASN A 665 35.01 -13.45 -31.99
C ASN A 665 34.52 -14.14 -33.29
N VAL A 666 33.68 -15.17 -33.19
CA VAL A 666 33.17 -15.93 -34.35
C VAL A 666 31.76 -15.52 -34.79
N SER A 667 31.40 -15.72 -36.06
CA SER A 667 29.99 -15.58 -36.50
C SER A 667 29.16 -16.79 -36.08
N LYS A 668 27.83 -16.68 -36.18
CA LYS A 668 26.90 -17.79 -35.87
C LYS A 668 27.13 -19.00 -36.77
N GLU A 669 27.41 -18.78 -38.04
CA GLU A 669 27.66 -19.84 -39.03
C GLU A 669 28.96 -20.60 -38.70
N VAL A 670 29.99 -19.86 -38.30
CA VAL A 670 31.26 -20.43 -37.84
C VAL A 670 31.05 -21.18 -36.51
N ALA A 671 30.29 -20.61 -35.57
CA ALA A 671 29.99 -21.26 -34.30
C ALA A 671 29.28 -22.61 -34.48
N LEU A 672 28.28 -22.67 -35.38
CA LEU A 672 27.52 -23.88 -35.69
C LEU A 672 28.34 -24.98 -36.37
N SER A 673 29.34 -24.59 -37.16
CA SER A 673 30.24 -25.53 -37.85
C SER A 673 31.48 -25.89 -37.01
N SER A 674 31.71 -25.20 -35.90
CA SER A 674 32.85 -25.46 -35.02
C SER A 674 32.60 -26.65 -34.10
N GLU A 675 33.67 -27.38 -33.77
CA GLU A 675 33.64 -28.40 -32.71
C GLU A 675 33.89 -27.82 -31.30
N CYS A 676 34.00 -26.49 -31.21
CA CYS A 676 34.28 -25.79 -29.97
C CYS A 676 33.15 -25.97 -28.96
N ARG A 677 33.53 -26.09 -27.68
CA ARG A 677 32.57 -26.16 -26.58
C ARG A 677 32.23 -24.78 -26.03
N TRP A 678 33.23 -23.92 -25.89
CA TRP A 678 33.14 -22.68 -25.12
C TRP A 678 33.04 -21.47 -26.04
N PHE A 679 32.08 -20.59 -25.77
CA PHE A 679 31.81 -19.39 -26.56
C PHE A 679 31.71 -18.17 -25.65
N VAL A 680 32.06 -16.99 -26.16
CA VAL A 680 32.05 -15.75 -25.36
C VAL A 680 30.66 -15.49 -24.77
N TYR A 681 30.62 -15.15 -23.48
CA TYR A 681 29.37 -14.94 -22.74
C TYR A 681 29.30 -13.56 -22.10
N ASN A 682 28.33 -12.74 -22.53
CA ASN A 682 28.12 -11.39 -22.02
C ASN A 682 27.15 -11.40 -20.83
N LYS A 683 27.68 -11.15 -19.63
CA LYS A 683 26.92 -11.13 -18.36
C LYS A 683 26.73 -9.72 -17.79
N GLY A 684 26.86 -8.67 -18.60
CA GLY A 684 26.84 -7.28 -18.13
C GLY A 684 28.14 -6.85 -17.42
N GLY A 685 28.68 -7.65 -16.51
CA GLY A 685 30.02 -7.42 -15.92
C GLY A 685 30.16 -6.16 -15.04
N ALA A 686 31.39 -5.84 -14.68
CA ALA A 686 31.73 -4.74 -13.77
C ALA A 686 31.55 -3.34 -14.37
N LEU A 687 31.69 -2.31 -13.53
CA LEU A 687 31.62 -0.90 -13.92
C LEU A 687 32.72 -0.56 -14.94
N ARG A 688 32.36 -0.47 -16.22
CA ARG A 688 33.28 -0.12 -17.30
C ARG A 688 32.52 0.44 -18.50
N LYS A 689 32.88 1.63 -18.95
CA LYS A 689 32.36 2.28 -20.16
C LYS A 689 33.12 1.81 -21.41
N TRP A 690 32.48 2.00 -22.55
CA TRP A 690 33.02 1.91 -23.92
C TRP A 690 33.38 0.50 -24.40
N PHE A 691 34.17 -0.30 -23.69
CA PHE A 691 34.56 -1.66 -24.10
C PHE A 691 35.02 -2.54 -22.91
N GLY A 692 34.93 -3.88 -23.01
CA GLY A 692 35.49 -4.84 -22.05
C GLY A 692 34.46 -5.79 -21.42
N ASN A 693 34.81 -6.38 -20.27
CA ASN A 693 34.03 -7.38 -19.51
C ASN A 693 33.84 -8.74 -20.23
N GLY A 694 34.71 -9.07 -21.17
CA GLY A 694 34.78 -10.39 -21.79
C GLY A 694 35.55 -11.37 -20.92
N GLU A 695 34.98 -11.81 -19.80
CA GLU A 695 35.68 -12.70 -18.86
C GLU A 695 35.14 -14.14 -18.89
N PHE A 696 33.87 -14.29 -19.27
CA PHE A 696 33.15 -15.56 -19.19
C PHE A 696 32.99 -16.20 -20.56
N LEU A 697 33.09 -17.52 -20.57
CA LEU A 697 32.68 -18.38 -21.67
C LEU A 697 31.53 -19.29 -21.21
N VAL A 698 30.63 -19.61 -22.14
CA VAL A 698 29.50 -20.52 -21.92
C VAL A 698 29.62 -21.76 -22.79
N ASN A 699 29.21 -22.91 -22.26
CA ASN A 699 29.08 -24.11 -23.06
C ASN A 699 27.90 -23.98 -24.03
N TRP A 700 28.21 -23.76 -25.31
CA TRP A 700 27.23 -23.68 -26.40
C TRP A 700 27.51 -24.72 -27.51
N LYS A 701 28.18 -25.82 -27.17
CA LYS A 701 28.45 -26.92 -28.12
C LYS A 701 27.15 -27.43 -28.75
N ASN A 702 27.21 -27.77 -30.04
CA ASN A 702 26.07 -28.33 -30.79
C ASN A 702 24.79 -27.46 -30.65
N ASP A 703 24.95 -26.14 -30.77
CA ASP A 703 23.86 -25.17 -30.54
C ASP A 703 23.21 -25.30 -29.14
N GLY A 704 24.03 -25.48 -28.11
CA GLY A 704 23.58 -25.52 -26.72
C GLY A 704 22.78 -26.77 -26.35
N GLU A 705 23.06 -27.92 -26.95
CA GLU A 705 22.40 -29.21 -26.66
C GLU A 705 22.37 -29.51 -25.15
N ASP A 706 23.54 -29.45 -24.49
CA ASP A 706 23.69 -29.75 -23.05
C ASP A 706 22.83 -28.84 -22.17
N ILE A 707 22.80 -27.53 -22.47
CA ILE A 707 22.12 -26.53 -21.65
C ILE A 707 20.60 -26.55 -21.90
N LYS A 708 20.18 -26.75 -23.15
CA LYS A 708 18.76 -26.97 -23.50
C LYS A 708 18.21 -28.22 -22.79
N TYR A 709 18.98 -29.32 -22.77
CA TYR A 709 18.60 -30.54 -22.05
C TYR A 709 18.47 -30.29 -20.54
N ALA A 710 19.46 -29.62 -19.93
CA ALA A 710 19.45 -29.36 -18.49
C ALA A 710 18.33 -28.42 -18.05
N VAL A 711 17.98 -27.42 -18.84
CA VAL A 711 16.86 -26.50 -18.56
C VAL A 711 15.53 -27.25 -18.50
N VAL A 712 15.28 -28.15 -19.44
CA VAL A 712 14.02 -28.92 -19.51
C VAL A 712 13.95 -29.99 -18.42
N ASN A 713 15.08 -30.56 -18.02
CA ASN A 713 15.16 -31.62 -17.02
C ASN A 713 15.59 -31.11 -15.63
N ASN A 714 15.38 -29.83 -15.34
CA ASN A 714 15.77 -29.25 -14.05
C ASN A 714 14.78 -29.68 -12.94
N PRO A 715 15.19 -30.51 -11.95
CA PRO A 715 14.30 -30.94 -10.87
C PRO A 715 13.83 -29.79 -9.97
N GLN A 716 14.54 -28.64 -9.99
CA GLN A 716 14.18 -27.45 -9.22
C GLN A 716 13.17 -26.55 -9.96
N ASP A 717 12.93 -26.77 -11.25
CA ASP A 717 11.96 -26.02 -12.07
C ASP A 717 11.13 -26.94 -12.97
N PRO A 718 10.30 -27.83 -12.40
CA PRO A 718 9.56 -28.86 -13.15
C PRO A 718 8.49 -28.28 -14.09
N ASN A 719 8.18 -26.98 -13.99
CA ASN A 719 7.20 -26.31 -14.85
C ASN A 719 7.79 -25.86 -16.20
N THR A 720 9.12 -25.89 -16.34
CA THR A 720 9.78 -25.53 -17.60
C THR A 720 9.78 -26.74 -18.55
N THR A 721 8.73 -26.84 -19.37
CA THR A 721 8.53 -27.95 -20.31
C THR A 721 9.23 -27.77 -21.66
N HIS A 722 9.82 -26.60 -21.91
CA HIS A 722 10.53 -26.30 -23.15
C HIS A 722 11.68 -25.32 -22.89
N TRP A 723 12.84 -25.55 -23.52
CA TRP A 723 14.08 -24.78 -23.31
C TRP A 723 13.91 -23.28 -23.59
N SER A 724 13.01 -22.92 -24.52
CA SER A 724 12.79 -21.52 -24.92
C SER A 724 12.20 -20.63 -23.82
N ARG A 725 11.75 -21.22 -22.68
CA ARG A 725 11.34 -20.48 -21.49
C ARG A 725 12.50 -19.82 -20.76
N ARG A 726 13.73 -20.32 -20.92
CA ARG A 726 14.96 -19.80 -20.28
C ARG A 726 15.99 -19.33 -21.29
N ILE A 727 15.98 -19.88 -22.50
CA ILE A 727 16.91 -19.52 -23.57
C ILE A 727 16.08 -18.87 -24.68
N PHE A 728 16.14 -17.55 -24.79
CA PHE A 728 15.34 -16.77 -25.73
C PHE A 728 16.25 -15.85 -26.56
N ASN A 729 15.72 -15.27 -27.63
CA ASN A 729 16.44 -14.35 -28.51
C ASN A 729 17.73 -14.95 -29.12
N THR A 730 17.74 -16.26 -29.41
CA THR A 730 18.88 -16.98 -30.02
C THR A 730 19.25 -16.47 -31.42
N ASP A 731 18.37 -15.70 -32.05
CA ASP A 731 18.62 -15.07 -33.35
C ASP A 731 19.66 -13.95 -33.27
N TYR A 732 19.84 -13.35 -32.09
CA TYR A 732 20.80 -12.26 -31.85
C TYR A 732 22.13 -12.75 -31.29
N PHE A 733 22.28 -14.06 -31.07
CA PHE A 733 23.54 -14.63 -30.59
C PHE A 733 24.62 -14.41 -31.65
N PHE A 734 25.81 -14.06 -31.18
CA PHE A 734 26.99 -13.75 -32.00
C PHE A 734 26.90 -12.44 -32.81
N GLU A 735 25.77 -11.71 -32.76
CA GLU A 735 25.67 -10.37 -33.35
C GLU A 735 26.37 -9.32 -32.47
N GLU A 736 26.93 -8.29 -33.10
CA GLU A 736 27.47 -7.12 -32.40
C GLU A 736 26.33 -6.24 -31.87
N CYS A 737 26.56 -5.57 -30.74
CA CYS A 737 25.55 -4.69 -30.14
C CYS A 737 26.17 -3.68 -29.18
N ILE A 738 25.32 -2.76 -28.72
CA ILE A 738 25.63 -1.94 -27.55
C ILE A 738 25.00 -2.60 -26.35
N THR A 739 25.79 -2.92 -25.32
CA THR A 739 25.35 -3.71 -24.18
C THR A 739 25.55 -3.01 -22.84
N TRP A 740 24.68 -3.34 -21.88
CA TRP A 740 24.73 -2.91 -20.50
C TRP A 740 24.24 -4.04 -19.57
N GLY A 741 24.54 -3.91 -18.27
CA GLY A 741 23.97 -4.78 -17.25
C GLY A 741 22.54 -4.37 -16.88
N ASP A 742 21.61 -5.32 -16.76
CA ASP A 742 20.24 -5.06 -16.29
C ASP A 742 20.23 -4.52 -14.86
N ILE A 743 20.99 -5.12 -13.95
CA ILE A 743 21.01 -4.71 -12.54
C ILE A 743 22.24 -3.85 -12.30
N ASN A 744 22.03 -2.62 -11.83
CA ASN A 744 23.13 -1.77 -11.40
C ASN A 744 22.80 -1.05 -10.09
N SER A 745 23.60 -1.27 -9.06
CA SER A 745 23.55 -0.55 -7.78
C SER A 745 24.48 0.66 -7.73
N SER A 746 25.22 0.90 -8.83
CA SER A 746 26.24 1.95 -8.98
C SER A 746 25.99 2.77 -10.26
N LEU A 747 27.01 3.46 -10.78
CA LEU A 747 26.89 4.25 -12.02
C LEU A 747 26.53 3.35 -13.22
N PHE A 748 25.55 3.75 -14.01
CA PHE A 748 25.20 3.06 -15.26
C PHE A 748 26.35 3.16 -16.27
N THR A 749 26.65 2.05 -16.96
CA THR A 749 27.64 2.01 -18.03
C THR A 749 27.18 1.13 -19.19
N ALA A 750 27.50 1.56 -20.39
CA ALA A 750 27.29 0.81 -21.63
C ALA A 750 28.61 0.63 -22.38
N ARG A 751 28.70 -0.46 -23.14
CA ARG A 751 29.88 -0.86 -23.91
C ARG A 751 29.49 -1.30 -25.31
N PHE A 752 30.43 -1.20 -26.23
CA PHE A 752 30.38 -1.89 -27.49
C PHE A 752 30.74 -3.36 -27.28
N LEU A 753 29.86 -4.27 -27.73
CA LEU A 753 30.08 -5.71 -27.75
C LEU A 753 30.36 -6.12 -29.19
N SER A 754 31.56 -6.62 -29.45
CA SER A 754 31.95 -7.16 -30.75
C SER A 754 31.19 -8.44 -31.08
N LYS A 755 31.21 -8.82 -32.37
CA LYS A 755 30.64 -10.09 -32.85
C LYS A 755 31.22 -11.28 -32.09
N GLY A 756 30.41 -12.31 -31.89
CA GLY A 756 30.84 -13.59 -31.33
C GLY A 756 30.47 -13.87 -29.88
N ALA A 757 29.68 -13.01 -29.25
CA ALA A 757 29.18 -13.22 -27.88
C ALA A 757 27.73 -13.71 -27.84
N ILE A 758 27.44 -14.54 -26.84
CA ILE A 758 26.08 -14.92 -26.43
C ILE A 758 25.72 -14.12 -25.19
N SER A 759 24.56 -13.49 -25.17
CA SER A 759 24.15 -12.65 -24.05
C SER A 759 23.42 -13.43 -22.95
N ASP A 760 23.63 -13.04 -21.70
CA ASP A 760 22.85 -13.45 -20.55
C ASP A 760 21.50 -12.70 -20.50
N SER A 761 20.55 -13.22 -19.73
CA SER A 761 19.34 -12.52 -19.30
C SER A 761 19.59 -11.14 -18.68
N VAL A 762 20.73 -10.92 -18.02
CA VAL A 762 21.15 -9.62 -17.44
C VAL A 762 22.13 -8.85 -18.32
N GLY A 763 22.57 -9.41 -19.45
CA GLY A 763 23.40 -8.73 -20.46
C GLY A 763 22.51 -8.20 -21.58
N ILE A 764 21.83 -7.07 -21.34
CA ILE A 764 20.91 -6.50 -22.33
C ILE A 764 21.71 -5.85 -23.45
N GLY A 765 21.25 -6.01 -24.69
CA GLY A 765 21.85 -5.42 -25.88
C GLY A 765 20.84 -4.69 -26.76
N ALA A 766 21.28 -3.59 -27.38
CA ALA A 766 20.61 -2.94 -28.50
C ALA A 766 21.24 -3.43 -29.81
N TYR A 767 20.53 -4.31 -30.51
CA TYR A 767 20.98 -5.00 -31.72
C TYR A 767 20.46 -4.33 -32.98
N ARG A 768 21.09 -4.64 -34.13
CA ARG A 768 20.61 -4.30 -35.49
C ARG A 768 20.32 -2.81 -35.69
N ILE A 769 21.16 -1.97 -35.12
CA ILE A 769 21.11 -0.53 -35.38
C ILE A 769 21.49 -0.28 -36.85
N SER A 770 20.71 0.54 -37.54
CA SER A 770 20.75 0.74 -39.00
C SER A 770 22.12 1.10 -39.56
N ASP A 771 22.93 1.84 -38.80
CA ASP A 771 24.27 2.24 -39.17
C ASP A 771 25.17 2.43 -37.94
N ILE A 772 26.48 2.30 -38.14
CA ILE A 772 27.48 2.34 -37.08
C ILE A 772 27.55 3.70 -36.37
N SER A 773 27.27 4.79 -37.09
CA SER A 773 27.34 6.14 -36.51
C SER A 773 26.17 6.37 -35.54
N THR A 774 24.97 5.93 -35.91
CA THR A 774 23.82 5.87 -35.00
C THR A 774 24.11 4.99 -33.80
N GLY A 775 24.77 3.84 -34.00
CA GLY A 775 25.23 2.99 -32.90
C GLY A 775 26.14 3.72 -31.93
N PHE A 776 27.17 4.40 -32.41
CA PHE A 776 28.03 5.22 -31.56
C PHE A 776 27.30 6.41 -30.92
N GLY A 777 26.29 6.98 -31.57
CA GLY A 777 25.38 7.94 -30.98
C GLY A 777 24.64 7.39 -29.75
N VAL A 778 24.09 6.18 -29.87
CA VAL A 778 23.43 5.48 -28.76
C VAL A 778 24.42 5.16 -27.63
N LEU A 779 25.62 4.67 -27.96
CA LEU A 779 26.65 4.38 -26.96
C LEU A 779 27.08 5.65 -26.20
N ALA A 780 27.22 6.77 -26.90
CA ALA A 780 27.52 8.06 -26.29
C ALA A 780 26.39 8.52 -25.36
N LEU A 781 25.13 8.41 -25.79
CA LEU A 781 23.96 8.75 -24.98
C LEU A 781 23.96 7.96 -23.68
N LEU A 782 24.08 6.63 -23.75
CA LEU A 782 24.03 5.73 -22.61
C LEU A 782 25.13 5.99 -21.57
N ASN A 783 26.28 6.51 -21.98
CA ASN A 783 27.39 6.87 -21.09
C ASN A 783 27.43 8.36 -20.71
N SER A 784 26.46 9.16 -21.14
CA SER A 784 26.39 10.60 -20.93
C SER A 784 25.72 10.99 -19.60
N LYS A 785 25.87 12.28 -19.22
CA LYS A 785 25.15 12.89 -18.09
C LYS A 785 23.65 13.09 -18.33
N ILE A 786 23.17 12.92 -19.56
CA ILE A 786 21.75 13.05 -19.92
C ILE A 786 20.99 11.76 -19.61
N PHE A 787 21.62 10.60 -19.84
CA PHE A 787 20.97 9.30 -19.65
C PHE A 787 20.32 9.12 -18.26
N PRO A 788 20.96 9.50 -17.13
CA PRO A 788 20.35 9.43 -15.80
C PRO A 788 18.98 10.12 -15.70
N ILE A 789 18.77 11.24 -16.42
CA ILE A 789 17.50 11.98 -16.43
C ILE A 789 16.39 11.12 -17.05
N PHE A 790 16.67 10.46 -18.18
CA PHE A 790 15.71 9.56 -18.83
C PHE A 790 15.52 8.26 -18.04
N ALA A 791 16.60 7.74 -17.47
CA ALA A 791 16.58 6.53 -16.66
C ALA A 791 15.73 6.70 -15.40
N GLU A 792 15.81 7.84 -14.70
CA GLU A 792 15.01 8.10 -13.51
C GLU A 792 13.49 8.06 -13.82
N VAL A 793 13.11 8.46 -15.03
CA VAL A 793 11.71 8.47 -15.49
C VAL A 793 11.25 7.10 -15.99
N LEU A 794 12.05 6.44 -16.85
CA LEU A 794 11.67 5.20 -17.53
C LEU A 794 12.00 3.93 -16.72
N CYS A 795 13.10 3.97 -15.96
CA CYS A 795 13.68 2.88 -15.17
C CYS A 795 13.70 3.25 -13.68
N PRO A 796 12.55 3.42 -13.02
CA PRO A 796 12.44 3.88 -11.62
C PRO A 796 12.92 2.84 -10.58
N THR A 797 13.43 1.69 -11.03
CA THR A 797 13.97 0.62 -10.19
C THR A 797 15.43 0.36 -10.60
N LEU A 798 16.14 -0.51 -9.88
CA LEU A 798 17.53 -0.86 -10.21
C LEU A 798 17.71 -1.65 -11.51
N HIS A 799 16.62 -1.93 -12.23
CA HIS A 799 16.61 -2.75 -13.44
C HIS A 799 16.48 -1.91 -14.73
N PHE A 800 17.45 -2.05 -15.62
CA PHE A 800 17.54 -1.46 -16.96
C PHE A 800 17.10 -2.47 -18.03
N ASN A 801 15.92 -3.04 -17.84
CA ASN A 801 15.34 -4.06 -18.70
C ASN A 801 15.11 -3.55 -20.13
N SER A 802 15.02 -4.49 -21.08
CA SER A 802 14.81 -4.18 -22.50
C SER A 802 13.58 -3.30 -22.76
N GLY A 803 12.43 -3.61 -22.13
CA GLY A 803 11.17 -2.89 -22.34
C GLY A 803 11.24 -1.38 -22.05
N PRO A 804 11.59 -0.96 -20.81
CA PRO A 804 11.82 0.45 -20.50
C PRO A 804 12.89 1.11 -21.37
N MET A 805 14.03 0.45 -21.57
CA MET A 805 15.15 0.99 -22.36
C MET A 805 14.78 1.21 -23.83
N SER A 806 13.89 0.38 -24.41
CA SER A 806 13.35 0.63 -25.75
C SER A 806 12.63 1.97 -25.90
N ASN A 807 12.17 2.59 -24.81
CA ASN A 807 11.47 3.88 -24.83
C ASN A 807 12.39 5.09 -24.66
N LEU A 808 13.72 4.90 -24.59
CA LEU A 808 14.66 6.02 -24.53
C LEU A 808 14.50 6.95 -25.74
N PRO A 809 14.37 8.27 -25.53
CA PRO A 809 14.27 9.22 -26.63
C PRO A 809 15.62 9.35 -27.33
N ILE A 810 15.62 9.28 -28.65
CA ILE A 810 16.78 9.40 -29.54
C ILE A 810 16.59 10.66 -30.40
N PRO A 811 17.56 11.58 -30.46
CA PRO A 811 17.42 12.80 -31.24
C PRO A 811 17.23 12.45 -32.73
N ASN A 812 16.44 13.27 -33.44
CA ASN A 812 16.13 13.02 -34.85
C ASN A 812 17.37 13.05 -35.75
N GLU A 813 18.33 13.90 -35.40
CA GLU A 813 19.65 13.97 -36.02
C GLU A 813 20.71 13.99 -34.93
N PHE A 814 21.63 13.04 -35.00
CA PHE A 814 22.88 13.18 -34.28
C PHE A 814 23.72 14.28 -34.98
N PRO A 815 24.38 15.18 -34.23
CA PRO A 815 25.26 16.21 -34.76
C PRO A 815 26.34 15.59 -35.67
N PRO A 816 26.97 16.36 -36.58
CA PRO A 816 27.57 15.87 -37.82
C PRO A 816 28.15 14.46 -37.70
N VAL A 817 27.47 13.52 -38.35
CA VAL A 817 27.57 12.06 -38.17
C VAL A 817 29.03 11.58 -38.09
N ASP A 818 29.91 12.16 -38.91
CA ASP A 818 31.33 11.82 -38.91
C ASP A 818 32.04 12.28 -37.63
N PHE A 819 31.83 13.50 -37.15
CA PHE A 819 32.54 14.04 -35.99
C PHE A 819 32.20 13.27 -34.70
N GLN A 820 30.94 12.85 -34.52
CA GLN A 820 30.54 12.04 -33.37
C GLN A 820 31.06 10.59 -33.47
N LYS A 821 30.99 9.99 -34.66
CA LYS A 821 31.51 8.64 -34.90
C LYS A 821 32.98 8.52 -34.50
N HIS A 822 33.84 9.41 -35.00
CA HIS A 822 35.29 9.34 -34.76
C HIS A 822 35.65 9.53 -33.27
N ARG A 823 34.91 10.36 -32.53
CA ARG A 823 35.15 10.55 -31.09
C ARG A 823 34.81 9.32 -30.26
N VAL A 824 33.62 8.76 -30.49
CA VAL A 824 33.17 7.57 -29.75
C VAL A 824 34.00 6.35 -30.13
N GLU A 825 34.39 6.23 -31.39
CA GLU A 825 35.35 5.24 -31.85
C GLU A 825 36.70 5.38 -31.14
N ARG A 826 37.22 6.61 -30.98
CA ARG A 826 38.43 6.87 -30.19
C ARG A 826 38.27 6.46 -28.73
N LEU A 827 37.12 6.73 -28.10
CA LEU A 827 36.81 6.28 -26.73
C LEU A 827 36.79 4.75 -26.62
N VAL A 828 36.14 4.07 -27.56
CA VAL A 828 36.13 2.60 -27.63
C VAL A 828 37.56 2.08 -27.79
N ASN A 829 38.36 2.65 -28.69
CA ASN A 829 39.75 2.23 -28.91
C ASN A 829 40.64 2.46 -27.67
N LEU A 830 40.50 3.60 -26.98
CA LEU A 830 41.20 3.85 -25.72
C LEU A 830 40.83 2.81 -24.66
N ALA A 831 39.54 2.51 -24.50
CA ALA A 831 39.06 1.49 -23.57
C ALA A 831 39.47 0.07 -23.98
N THR A 832 39.56 -0.25 -25.27
CA THR A 832 40.07 -1.53 -25.79
C THR A 832 41.56 -1.68 -25.49
N ARG A 833 42.38 -0.64 -25.74
CA ARG A 833 43.81 -0.65 -25.42
C ARG A 833 44.04 -0.82 -23.93
N ASP A 834 43.28 -0.10 -23.10
CA ASP A 834 43.33 -0.25 -21.65
C ASP A 834 42.93 -1.67 -21.20
N TRP A 835 41.85 -2.24 -21.75
CA TRP A 835 41.42 -3.61 -21.41
C TRP A 835 42.48 -4.66 -21.78
N ASN A 836 43.04 -4.55 -22.99
CA ASN A 836 44.04 -5.47 -23.52
C ASN A 836 45.44 -5.27 -22.89
N SER A 837 45.61 -4.27 -22.02
CA SER A 837 46.85 -4.03 -21.28
C SER A 837 46.98 -4.90 -20.01
N TYR A 838 45.96 -5.68 -19.66
CA TYR A 838 45.93 -6.52 -18.47
C TYR A 838 45.55 -7.97 -18.80
N GLU A 839 46.07 -8.91 -18.00
CA GLU A 839 45.91 -10.38 -18.17
C GLU A 839 44.44 -10.87 -18.09
N VAL A 840 43.50 -10.01 -17.71
CA VAL A 840 42.06 -10.32 -17.75
C VAL A 840 41.53 -10.43 -19.18
N SER A 841 42.20 -9.78 -20.14
CA SER A 841 41.84 -9.87 -21.56
C SER A 841 42.53 -11.06 -22.22
N TRP A 842 41.78 -11.82 -23.04
CA TRP A 842 42.36 -12.85 -23.91
C TRP A 842 43.24 -12.27 -25.03
N ASP A 843 43.15 -10.96 -25.30
CA ASP A 843 44.00 -10.24 -26.25
C ASP A 843 45.23 -9.60 -25.57
N PHE A 844 45.48 -9.91 -24.29
CA PHE A 844 46.68 -9.48 -23.59
C PHE A 844 47.93 -10.07 -24.25
N SER A 845 48.85 -9.19 -24.68
CA SER A 845 50.07 -9.59 -25.38
C SER A 845 51.32 -9.43 -24.50
N GLN A 846 51.47 -8.29 -23.83
CA GLN A 846 52.60 -7.99 -22.96
C GLN A 846 52.24 -6.89 -21.96
N THR A 847 53.00 -6.80 -20.86
CA THR A 847 52.84 -5.71 -19.89
C THR A 847 53.22 -4.36 -20.52
N PRO A 848 52.42 -3.29 -20.30
CA PRO A 848 52.73 -1.94 -20.79
C PRO A 848 54.10 -1.41 -20.33
N LEU A 849 54.62 -1.92 -19.21
CA LEU A 849 55.93 -1.55 -18.68
C LEU A 849 57.09 -1.90 -19.63
N LEU A 850 56.92 -2.93 -20.46
CA LEU A 850 57.91 -3.38 -21.44
C LEU A 850 57.72 -2.74 -22.82
N GLY A 851 56.54 -2.17 -23.11
CA GLY A 851 56.19 -1.66 -24.44
C GLY A 851 56.68 -0.25 -24.75
N LEU A 852 57.12 0.52 -23.76
CA LEU A 852 57.52 1.93 -23.89
C LEU A 852 59.05 2.17 -23.79
N SER A 853 59.83 1.09 -23.64
CA SER A 853 61.28 1.17 -23.56
C SER A 853 61.91 0.91 -24.93
N ASP A 854 62.29 1.98 -25.63
CA ASP A 854 63.44 1.90 -26.52
C ASP A 854 64.69 1.59 -25.69
N GLU A 855 65.62 0.84 -26.30
CA GLU A 855 66.81 0.27 -25.68
C GLU A 855 67.55 1.31 -24.81
N GLN A 856 67.65 1.00 -23.50
CA GLN A 856 68.38 1.72 -22.43
C GLN A 856 67.62 2.80 -21.63
N LYS A 857 66.57 2.42 -20.90
CA LYS A 857 65.99 3.21 -19.79
C LYS A 857 65.93 2.41 -18.49
N THR A 858 66.08 3.07 -17.34
CA THR A 858 65.94 2.42 -16.03
C THR A 858 64.47 2.05 -15.77
N LEU A 859 64.20 1.12 -14.85
CA LEU A 859 62.82 0.78 -14.44
C LEU A 859 62.02 2.01 -14.01
N LYS A 860 62.67 2.96 -13.34
CA LYS A 860 62.07 4.23 -12.91
C LYS A 860 61.61 5.06 -14.11
N ASP A 861 62.44 5.20 -15.14
CA ASP A 861 62.14 6.01 -16.33
C ASP A 861 61.01 5.37 -17.14
N SER A 862 61.03 4.05 -17.32
CA SER A 862 59.96 3.31 -18.00
C SER A 862 58.63 3.45 -17.27
N TYR A 863 58.63 3.36 -15.93
CA TYR A 863 57.43 3.58 -15.13
C TYR A 863 56.93 5.03 -15.19
N GLN A 864 57.83 6.02 -15.21
CA GLN A 864 57.44 7.43 -15.36
C GLN A 864 56.81 7.72 -16.73
N LEU A 865 57.35 7.16 -17.81
CA LEU A 865 56.77 7.25 -19.15
C LEU A 865 55.40 6.57 -19.21
N LEU A 866 55.29 5.38 -18.64
CA LEU A 866 54.02 4.66 -18.55
C LEU A 866 52.96 5.46 -17.78
N ARG A 867 53.35 6.06 -16.64
CA ARG A 867 52.45 6.91 -15.87
C ARG A 867 52.01 8.15 -16.65
N ALA A 868 52.88 8.73 -17.47
CA ALA A 868 52.55 9.84 -18.35
C ALA A 868 51.57 9.41 -19.47
N ASP A 869 51.79 8.25 -20.10
CA ASP A 869 50.88 7.65 -21.09
C ASP A 869 49.50 7.37 -20.49
N TRP A 870 49.44 6.74 -19.31
CA TRP A 870 48.20 6.55 -18.57
C TRP A 870 47.49 7.85 -18.25
N HIS A 871 48.22 8.84 -17.74
CA HIS A 871 47.63 10.15 -17.44
C HIS A 871 47.05 10.80 -18.70
N GLN A 872 47.77 10.74 -19.83
CA GLN A 872 47.29 11.28 -21.09
C GLN A 872 46.04 10.54 -21.59
N HIS A 873 45.99 9.20 -21.52
CA HIS A 873 44.78 8.44 -21.89
C HIS A 873 43.57 8.80 -21.04
N VAL A 874 43.76 9.00 -19.74
CA VAL A 874 42.71 9.42 -18.81
C VAL A 874 42.20 10.81 -19.17
N LEU A 875 43.09 11.77 -19.43
CA LEU A 875 42.72 13.12 -19.83
C LEU A 875 42.05 13.17 -21.20
N ASP A 876 42.53 12.38 -22.17
CA ASP A 876 41.91 12.24 -23.49
C ASP A 876 40.48 11.69 -23.36
N THR A 877 40.30 10.64 -22.55
CA THR A 877 38.99 10.06 -22.28
C THR A 877 38.08 11.09 -21.63
N GLN A 878 38.55 11.79 -20.60
CA GLN A 878 37.80 12.85 -19.92
C GLN A 878 37.36 13.95 -20.90
N SER A 879 38.27 14.45 -21.73
CA SER A 879 37.95 15.49 -22.72
C SER A 879 36.88 15.03 -23.71
N LEU A 880 37.01 13.80 -24.23
CA LEU A 880 36.05 13.23 -25.17
C LEU A 880 34.67 12.99 -24.52
N GLU A 881 34.61 12.55 -23.26
CA GLU A 881 33.35 12.42 -22.52
C GLU A 881 32.68 13.77 -22.27
N ILE A 882 33.45 14.82 -21.91
CA ILE A 882 32.95 16.19 -21.74
C ILE A 882 32.37 16.71 -23.07
N GLU A 883 33.08 16.52 -24.18
CA GLU A 883 32.60 16.92 -25.51
C GLU A 883 31.32 16.18 -25.90
N ASN A 884 31.22 14.88 -25.62
CA ASN A 884 29.99 14.12 -25.86
C ASN A 884 28.81 14.68 -25.06
N ASN A 885 29.02 15.04 -23.79
CA ASN A 885 27.97 15.68 -22.98
C ASN A 885 27.52 17.02 -23.57
N LYS A 886 28.46 17.88 -24.02
CA LYS A 886 28.15 19.18 -24.66
C LYS A 886 27.31 19.02 -25.92
N ILE A 887 27.68 18.04 -26.73
CA ILE A 887 27.07 17.81 -28.04
C ILE A 887 25.68 17.19 -27.90
N LEU A 888 25.53 16.22 -27.01
CA LEU A 888 24.23 15.64 -26.71
C LEU A 888 23.32 16.67 -26.04
N SER A 889 23.83 17.48 -25.09
CA SER A 889 22.98 18.48 -24.41
C SER A 889 22.42 19.49 -25.40
N TYR A 890 23.23 19.94 -26.37
CA TYR A 890 22.78 20.75 -27.50
C TYR A 890 21.71 20.04 -28.35
N SER A 891 21.92 18.77 -28.67
CA SER A 891 21.00 17.99 -29.52
C SER A 891 19.62 17.78 -28.88
N TYR A 892 19.55 17.74 -27.55
CA TYR A 892 18.29 17.66 -26.80
C TYR A 892 17.74 19.03 -26.37
N GLY A 893 18.49 20.13 -26.56
CA GLY A 893 18.14 21.46 -26.04
C GLY A 893 18.19 21.57 -24.51
N LEU A 894 19.04 20.77 -23.87
CA LEU A 894 19.19 20.62 -22.41
C LEU A 894 20.50 21.23 -21.86
N GLU A 895 21.11 22.16 -22.58
CA GLU A 895 22.40 22.78 -22.22
C GLU A 895 22.35 23.49 -20.85
N SER A 896 21.17 23.97 -20.45
CA SER A 896 20.94 24.62 -19.16
C SER A 896 20.63 23.66 -18.01
N GLU A 897 20.37 22.38 -18.31
CA GLU A 897 19.87 21.39 -17.33
C GLU A 897 20.90 20.30 -17.00
N VAL A 898 21.92 20.13 -17.85
CA VAL A 898 22.89 19.04 -17.72
C VAL A 898 24.30 19.58 -17.64
N SER A 899 25.00 19.23 -16.56
CA SER A 899 26.43 19.51 -16.44
C SER A 899 27.21 18.69 -17.47
N THR A 900 28.15 19.35 -18.15
CA THR A 900 29.03 18.69 -19.12
C THR A 900 30.30 18.14 -18.50
N GLU A 901 30.57 18.51 -17.24
CA GLU A 901 31.79 18.13 -16.52
C GLU A 901 31.84 16.63 -16.20
N VAL A 902 33.05 16.07 -16.32
CA VAL A 902 33.33 14.67 -16.02
C VAL A 902 34.48 14.61 -15.00
N PRO A 903 34.20 14.37 -13.71
CA PRO A 903 35.25 14.17 -12.71
C PRO A 903 36.13 12.96 -13.03
N LEU A 904 37.43 13.04 -12.74
CA LEU A 904 38.36 11.92 -12.96
C LEU A 904 37.91 10.61 -12.30
N LYS A 905 37.27 10.68 -11.12
CA LYS A 905 36.71 9.51 -10.42
C LYS A 905 35.61 8.75 -11.19
N GLU A 906 35.08 9.33 -12.26
CA GLU A 906 34.06 8.71 -13.13
C GLU A 906 34.66 8.06 -14.38
N ILE A 907 35.96 8.27 -14.64
CA ILE A 907 36.68 7.61 -15.73
C ILE A 907 36.94 6.16 -15.34
N THR A 908 36.44 5.23 -16.15
CA THR A 908 36.45 3.79 -15.85
C THR A 908 37.59 3.02 -16.52
N LEU A 909 38.64 3.71 -16.95
CA LEU A 909 39.88 3.04 -17.40
C LEU A 909 40.58 2.44 -16.18
N THR A 910 41.18 1.26 -16.35
CA THR A 910 41.91 0.58 -15.27
C THR A 910 43.19 1.35 -14.88
N CYS A 911 43.75 2.12 -15.81
CA CYS A 911 44.92 2.97 -15.57
C CYS A 911 44.66 4.32 -14.87
N ASN A 912 43.39 4.65 -14.59
CA ASN A 912 42.99 5.82 -13.79
C ASN A 912 43.13 5.54 -12.30
#